data_AF-A0A1I0W7V1-F1
#
_entry.id   AF-A0A1I0W7V1-F1
#
_cell.length_a   1.000
_cell.length_b   1.000
_cell.length_c   1.000
_cell.angle_alpha   90.00
_cell.angle_beta   90.00
_cell.angle_gamma   90.00
#
_symmetry.space_group_name_H-M   'P 1'
#
loop_
_entity.id
_entity.type
_entity.pdbx_description
1 polymer ?
#
loop_
_entity_poly.entity_id
_entity_poly.type
_entity_poly.pdbx_seq_one_letter_code
_entity_poly.pdbx_strand_id
1 'polypeptide(L)'
;MKKGCKIIALFLMLLFAWIIPKDNIYAKTTVSLKVKPIVEDKVWNTSIPKNQNPNQQSGTYYYPWEGDDSAKVIGLEIVGLDEEKNKKKKELVEKYGATLSCDFENDVASCRVTNMYYLGEAPVEITWNKEPTFKVEKAEEAEKDNVSFVVVLEDATCNVIDNGADKIDESQWNAYYEKVKETINLILTYVEKTDGFESQENPCYTDRNVWAVFTAARCGYVPYGDPTWFDRWFKNTKEYLIKNKDRYNGDDLKSTDVAKLLLAIEAIGYDPRDIDGVDLLETEGRRNGGNTYTDAYAIHSIKAGGYSTKSFPDEEMEKWVHTKANALIKYSPTSTTFNNADNSMGYQPMIYWYGKEGFEDVGASAAYGNERFAAIAQRANGAICTNSYECGCPMYGNNAWNDAQALFMASEFDVNVLRPESGYTKNGNNILDAMFALINYEEGTVPGFYNYDVPQIARGLESFVRCYERDVLKKDSAPFWIFTDVEVPTKAVNDAILSLNGSSTDEDIANARAAYEALDETHKEIFNQEHLERLAYFENGGRDIEAAKELIDQIPAYDELKAEDKELVVSARAAYEKLSTDDRTSITAEQLDKLAKAEIKIPALEAEVAILDIANDFTAENIEKARQAYDTLTKEQQDIITTAYDKLTFYEEAIKVVEPVIGKINALNPSTLKLTDKSKVTAARKAYETLKSEYKELVAQKYLLKLSQAEKKIANLEKEKKNQLKKGQSFTLGKGKYKITKVSGKSGTVTMTGITTKNLTKYTIPATITYKKYTFKVTALGDKVFSSCKKLTTLTVGKNVTSIGKMAFYNCSKLKKITINATNLKKVGAKALKGIYKKAVIKVPKKKVRAYKKLLKGKGQGKNVTVK
;
A
#
# COMPACT_ATOMS: atom_id res chain seq x y z
N MET A 1 -11.46 -47.93 -12.06
CA MET A 1 -12.93 -48.09 -12.08
C MET A 1 -13.52 -46.87 -11.37
N LYS A 2 -14.44 -46.06 -11.89
CA LYS A 2 -15.12 -45.85 -13.18
C LYS A 2 -15.46 -44.35 -13.13
N LYS A 3 -14.88 -43.46 -13.95
CA LYS A 3 -15.40 -43.06 -15.27
C LYS A 3 -16.90 -43.35 -15.43
N GLY A 4 -17.73 -42.34 -15.18
CA GLY A 4 -19.16 -42.45 -15.46
C GLY A 4 -20.02 -41.31 -14.91
N CYS A 5 -19.70 -40.04 -15.20
CA CYS A 5 -20.68 -38.95 -15.05
C CYS A 5 -20.32 -37.69 -15.86
N LYS A 6 -19.81 -37.87 -17.09
CA LYS A 6 -19.54 -36.75 -18.03
C LYS A 6 -20.24 -36.88 -19.39
N ILE A 7 -21.23 -37.78 -19.53
CA ILE A 7 -21.90 -38.04 -20.83
C ILE A 7 -23.43 -37.89 -20.77
N ILE A 8 -24.03 -37.47 -19.64
CA ILE A 8 -25.48 -37.18 -19.59
C ILE A 8 -25.77 -35.67 -19.78
N ALA A 9 -24.80 -34.79 -19.52
CA ALA A 9 -24.99 -33.34 -19.70
C ALA A 9 -24.91 -32.87 -21.16
N LEU A 10 -24.33 -33.65 -22.07
CA LEU A 10 -24.10 -33.24 -23.46
C LEU A 10 -25.19 -33.69 -24.46
N PHE A 11 -26.06 -34.64 -24.07
CA PHE A 11 -27.10 -35.18 -24.95
C PHE A 11 -28.50 -34.57 -24.72
N LEU A 12 -28.71 -33.90 -23.60
CA LEU A 12 -29.94 -33.13 -23.33
C LEU A 12 -29.90 -31.68 -23.86
N MET A 13 -28.71 -31.18 -24.24
CA MET A 13 -28.55 -29.85 -24.84
C MET A 13 -28.85 -29.79 -26.36
N LEU A 14 -29.12 -30.92 -27.02
CA LEU A 14 -29.25 -30.97 -28.49
C LEU A 14 -30.64 -31.36 -29.02
N LEU A 15 -31.66 -31.45 -28.16
CA LEU A 15 -33.04 -31.79 -28.57
C LEU A 15 -34.11 -30.74 -28.23
N PHE A 16 -33.73 -29.55 -27.75
CA PHE A 16 -34.63 -28.40 -27.56
C PHE A 16 -34.21 -27.18 -28.40
N ALA A 17 -33.70 -27.43 -29.61
CA ALA A 17 -33.46 -26.39 -30.61
C ALA A 17 -34.52 -26.48 -31.72
N TRP A 18 -35.78 -26.24 -31.37
CA TRP A 18 -36.79 -25.61 -32.24
C TRP A 18 -38.10 -25.45 -31.45
N ILE A 19 -38.66 -24.22 -31.51
CA ILE A 19 -39.93 -23.76 -30.93
C ILE A 19 -39.85 -23.34 -29.44
N ILE A 20 -39.27 -22.17 -29.12
CA ILE A 20 -39.71 -21.16 -28.11
C ILE A 20 -38.99 -19.81 -28.45
N PRO A 21 -39.61 -18.61 -28.30
CA PRO A 21 -39.07 -17.34 -28.77
C PRO A 21 -37.79 -16.88 -28.05
N LYS A 22 -37.00 -16.05 -28.74
CA LYS A 22 -35.87 -15.31 -28.17
C LYS A 22 -36.38 -14.19 -27.24
N ASP A 23 -36.45 -14.46 -25.94
CA ASP A 23 -36.45 -13.41 -24.93
C ASP A 23 -35.22 -13.60 -24.03
N ASN A 24 -34.44 -12.53 -23.86
CA ASN A 24 -33.20 -12.50 -23.08
C ASN A 24 -33.47 -12.86 -21.62
N ILE A 25 -32.95 -13.99 -21.14
CA ILE A 25 -32.84 -14.27 -19.71
C ILE A 25 -31.63 -13.49 -19.20
N TYR A 26 -31.82 -12.23 -18.83
CA TYR A 26 -30.84 -11.50 -18.03
C TYR A 26 -30.86 -12.06 -16.60
N ALA A 27 -29.68 -12.32 -16.02
CA ALA A 27 -29.59 -12.76 -14.63
C ALA A 27 -30.13 -11.66 -13.71
N LYS A 28 -31.06 -12.04 -12.80
CA LYS A 28 -31.64 -11.11 -11.81
C LYS A 28 -30.54 -10.59 -10.88
N THR A 29 -30.37 -9.27 -10.83
CA THR A 29 -29.43 -8.59 -9.93
C THR A 29 -30.09 -8.39 -8.57
N THR A 30 -29.69 -9.19 -7.59
CA THR A 30 -30.16 -9.05 -6.20
C THR A 30 -29.24 -8.11 -5.42
N VAL A 31 -29.80 -6.99 -4.95
CA VAL A 31 -29.13 -6.02 -4.09
C VAL A 31 -29.44 -6.37 -2.64
N SER A 32 -28.51 -7.07 -1.99
CA SER A 32 -28.59 -7.37 -0.56
C SER A 32 -27.98 -6.25 0.27
N LEU A 33 -28.77 -5.73 1.21
CA LEU A 33 -28.41 -4.63 2.10
C LEU A 33 -28.56 -5.07 3.56
N LYS A 34 -27.52 -4.79 4.35
CA LYS A 34 -27.53 -5.03 5.79
C LYS A 34 -28.42 -3.99 6.47
N VAL A 35 -29.33 -4.43 7.32
CA VAL A 35 -30.28 -3.55 8.01
C VAL A 35 -30.21 -3.83 9.51
N LYS A 36 -29.95 -2.80 10.31
CA LYS A 36 -29.93 -2.87 11.77
C LYS A 36 -31.24 -2.29 12.32
N PRO A 37 -31.98 -3.04 13.17
CA PRO A 37 -33.10 -2.47 13.90
C PRO A 37 -32.66 -1.42 14.92
N ILE A 38 -33.39 -0.30 14.99
CA ILE A 38 -33.20 0.74 16.00
C ILE A 38 -34.23 0.48 17.11
N VAL A 39 -33.74 0.32 18.33
CA VAL A 39 -34.54 0.01 19.51
C VAL A 39 -34.51 1.20 20.46
N GLU A 40 -35.62 1.49 21.13
CA GLU A 40 -35.67 2.57 22.12
C GLU A 40 -34.70 2.32 23.29
N ASP A 41 -34.20 3.41 23.87
CA ASP A 41 -33.33 3.33 25.05
C ASP A 41 -34.10 2.75 26.25
N LYS A 42 -33.37 2.07 27.15
CA LYS A 42 -33.94 1.46 28.35
C LYS A 42 -33.27 1.98 29.60
N VAL A 43 -34.06 2.21 30.64
CA VAL A 43 -33.57 2.73 31.91
C VAL A 43 -33.17 1.57 32.81
N TRP A 44 -31.91 1.56 33.26
CA TRP A 44 -31.42 0.72 34.34
C TRP A 44 -31.92 1.28 35.67
N ASN A 45 -32.46 0.45 36.57
CA ASN A 45 -32.95 0.89 37.88
C ASN A 45 -32.74 -0.18 38.97
N THR A 46 -32.82 0.20 40.24
CA THR A 46 -32.76 -0.70 41.40
C THR A 46 -33.64 -0.17 42.54
N SER A 47 -34.22 -1.03 43.38
CA SER A 47 -34.95 -0.58 44.58
C SER A 47 -34.04 -0.09 45.71
N ILE A 48 -32.72 -0.24 45.56
CA ILE A 48 -31.76 0.06 46.60
C ILE A 48 -31.41 1.57 46.62
N PRO A 49 -31.62 2.28 47.74
CA PRO A 49 -31.34 3.72 47.83
C PRO A 49 -29.88 4.11 47.60
N LYS A 50 -29.67 5.36 47.16
CA LYS A 50 -28.37 6.05 47.13
C LYS A 50 -27.70 5.98 48.52
N ASN A 51 -26.38 5.77 48.56
CA ASN A 51 -25.57 5.65 49.78
C ASN A 51 -25.88 4.47 50.72
N GLN A 52 -26.51 3.38 50.27
CA GLN A 52 -26.67 2.19 51.12
C GLN A 52 -25.31 1.51 51.40
N ASN A 53 -25.11 1.02 52.65
CA ASN A 53 -23.90 0.32 53.11
C ASN A 53 -22.54 1.05 52.92
N PRO A 54 -22.37 2.32 53.36
CA PRO A 54 -21.15 3.06 53.11
C PRO A 54 -19.94 2.60 53.96
N ASN A 55 -20.11 1.77 55.01
CA ASN A 55 -19.04 1.48 55.99
C ASN A 55 -19.04 0.04 56.55
N GLN A 56 -19.64 -0.96 55.89
CA GLN A 56 -19.74 -2.31 56.46
C GLN A 56 -19.08 -3.40 55.60
N GLN A 57 -18.26 -4.26 56.23
CA GLN A 57 -17.86 -5.59 55.73
C GLN A 57 -19.02 -6.60 55.80
N SER A 58 -20.28 -6.18 55.58
CA SER A 58 -21.43 -7.08 55.67
C SER A 58 -21.69 -7.79 54.34
N GLY A 59 -22.08 -9.06 54.43
CA GLY A 59 -21.90 -10.08 53.40
C GLY A 59 -22.77 -10.02 52.13
N THR A 60 -23.28 -8.85 51.70
CA THR A 60 -23.88 -8.72 50.35
C THR A 60 -23.91 -7.26 49.86
N TYR A 61 -22.96 -6.90 48.98
CA TYR A 61 -23.01 -5.72 48.11
C TYR A 61 -23.83 -6.03 46.85
N TYR A 62 -25.08 -6.45 47.04
CA TYR A 62 -25.96 -6.90 45.97
C TYR A 62 -26.96 -5.80 45.62
N TYR A 63 -26.78 -5.18 44.45
CA TYR A 63 -27.63 -4.10 43.92
C TYR A 63 -28.20 -4.55 42.56
N PRO A 64 -29.15 -5.49 42.53
CA PRO A 64 -29.65 -6.01 41.28
C PRO A 64 -30.39 -4.92 40.50
N TRP A 65 -30.26 -4.97 39.19
CA TRP A 65 -31.22 -4.34 38.30
C TRP A 65 -32.64 -4.87 38.56
N GLU A 66 -33.60 -3.97 38.59
CA GLU A 66 -35.03 -4.26 38.70
C GLU A 66 -35.80 -3.48 37.64
N GLY A 67 -36.59 -4.17 36.81
CA GLY A 67 -37.40 -3.51 35.79
C GLY A 67 -37.99 -4.45 34.74
N ASP A 68 -38.63 -3.86 33.74
CA ASP A 68 -39.14 -4.54 32.54
C ASP A 68 -38.08 -4.51 31.44
N ASP A 69 -37.72 -5.69 30.92
CA ASP A 69 -36.75 -5.87 29.83
C ASP A 69 -37.37 -5.78 28.42
N SER A 70 -38.69 -5.60 28.31
CA SER A 70 -39.37 -5.42 27.03
C SER A 70 -39.06 -4.06 26.41
N ALA A 71 -38.75 -4.01 25.12
CA ALA A 71 -38.44 -2.76 24.40
C ALA A 71 -39.22 -2.69 23.08
N LYS A 72 -39.18 -1.53 22.42
CA LYS A 72 -39.80 -1.31 21.11
C LYS A 72 -38.76 -1.06 20.03
N VAL A 73 -38.96 -1.68 18.88
CA VAL A 73 -38.29 -1.29 17.64
C VAL A 73 -38.94 0.00 17.16
N ILE A 74 -38.15 1.07 17.06
CA ILE A 74 -38.61 2.41 16.69
C ILE A 74 -38.14 2.83 15.29
N GLY A 75 -37.24 2.05 14.67
CA GLY A 75 -36.69 2.36 13.36
C GLY A 75 -35.86 1.23 12.76
N LEU A 76 -35.36 1.48 11.55
CA LEU A 76 -34.42 0.60 10.86
C LEU A 76 -33.36 1.45 10.15
N GLU A 77 -32.12 1.01 10.16
CA GLU A 77 -30.99 1.66 9.51
C GLU A 77 -30.33 0.75 8.47
N ILE A 78 -29.96 1.28 7.30
CA ILE A 78 -29.15 0.53 6.32
C ILE A 78 -27.66 0.73 6.64
N VAL A 79 -27.00 -0.34 7.09
CA VAL A 79 -25.61 -0.27 7.56
C VAL A 79 -24.62 -0.26 6.38
N GLY A 80 -23.70 0.71 6.41
CA GLY A 80 -22.54 0.77 5.51
C GLY A 80 -22.88 1.14 4.05
N LEU A 81 -24.05 1.71 3.78
CA LEU A 81 -24.47 2.07 2.42
C LEU A 81 -23.56 3.15 1.79
N ASP A 82 -23.04 4.06 2.63
CA ASP A 82 -22.17 5.16 2.20
C ASP A 82 -20.71 4.75 2.00
N GLU A 83 -20.33 3.54 2.39
CA GLU A 83 -18.99 3.04 2.17
C GLU A 83 -18.68 2.90 0.68
N GLU A 84 -17.45 3.23 0.28
CA GLU A 84 -17.04 3.23 -1.13
C GLU A 84 -17.27 1.88 -1.82
N LYS A 85 -17.08 0.77 -1.10
CA LYS A 85 -17.34 -0.58 -1.59
C LYS A 85 -18.81 -0.84 -1.97
N ASN A 86 -19.74 -0.06 -1.41
CA ASN A 86 -21.19 -0.17 -1.62
C ASN A 86 -21.77 0.90 -2.55
N LYS A 87 -20.94 1.76 -3.17
CA LYS A 87 -21.38 2.86 -4.05
C LYS A 87 -22.39 2.43 -5.13
N LYS A 88 -22.17 1.29 -5.80
CA LYS A 88 -23.11 0.76 -6.82
C LYS A 88 -24.46 0.35 -6.23
N LYS A 89 -24.49 -0.14 -4.98
CA LYS A 89 -25.74 -0.48 -4.30
C LYS A 89 -26.51 0.80 -3.97
N LYS A 90 -25.82 1.83 -3.47
CA LYS A 90 -26.38 3.16 -3.21
C LYS A 90 -27.00 3.78 -4.46
N GLU A 91 -26.27 3.76 -5.58
CA GLU A 91 -26.80 4.23 -6.88
C GLU A 91 -28.09 3.49 -7.30
N LEU A 92 -28.19 2.18 -7.06
CA LEU A 92 -29.40 1.41 -7.37
C LEU A 92 -30.56 1.72 -6.41
N VAL A 93 -30.28 1.88 -5.11
CA VAL A 93 -31.26 2.31 -4.10
C VAL A 93 -31.86 3.66 -4.48
N GLU A 94 -31.02 4.64 -4.80
CA GLU A 94 -31.43 5.98 -5.23
C GLU A 94 -32.16 5.95 -6.57
N LYS A 95 -31.67 5.18 -7.55
CA LYS A 95 -32.30 5.07 -8.89
C LYS A 95 -33.76 4.64 -8.79
N TYR A 96 -34.04 3.60 -8.02
CA TYR A 96 -35.37 2.98 -7.95
C TYR A 96 -36.23 3.44 -6.78
N GLY A 97 -35.72 4.32 -5.90
CA GLY A 97 -36.44 4.78 -4.72
C GLY A 97 -36.76 3.62 -3.76
N ALA A 98 -35.77 2.79 -3.46
CA ALA A 98 -35.95 1.67 -2.53
C ALA A 98 -35.84 2.17 -1.07
N THR A 99 -36.92 2.05 -0.31
CA THR A 99 -37.01 2.46 1.09
C THR A 99 -37.40 1.28 1.98
N LEU A 100 -36.96 1.27 3.23
CA LEU A 100 -37.34 0.21 4.18
C LEU A 100 -38.83 0.33 4.55
N SER A 101 -39.49 -0.82 4.67
CA SER A 101 -40.92 -0.94 4.98
C SER A 101 -41.10 -1.98 6.07
N CYS A 102 -41.61 -1.53 7.20
CA CYS A 102 -41.97 -2.34 8.36
C CYS A 102 -43.07 -1.61 9.13
N ASP A 103 -44.11 -2.32 9.55
CA ASP A 103 -45.12 -1.81 10.48
C ASP A 103 -44.73 -2.25 11.89
N PHE A 104 -44.00 -1.41 12.63
CA PHE A 104 -43.42 -1.79 13.92
C PHE A 104 -44.46 -2.24 14.96
N GLU A 105 -45.72 -1.79 14.87
CA GLU A 105 -46.77 -2.18 15.80
C GLU A 105 -47.27 -3.61 15.56
N ASN A 106 -47.28 -4.07 14.30
CA ASN A 106 -47.89 -5.35 13.92
C ASN A 106 -46.86 -6.41 13.47
N ASP A 107 -45.76 -5.97 12.86
CA ASP A 107 -44.72 -6.84 12.29
C ASP A 107 -43.72 -7.35 13.35
N VAL A 108 -43.63 -6.70 14.52
CA VAL A 108 -42.78 -7.12 15.66
C VAL A 108 -43.63 -7.90 16.67
N ALA A 109 -43.26 -9.17 16.94
CA ALA A 109 -43.93 -10.01 17.92
C ALA A 109 -43.44 -9.77 19.35
N SER A 110 -42.12 -9.63 19.51
CA SER A 110 -41.47 -9.30 20.77
C SER A 110 -40.12 -8.63 20.52
N CYS A 111 -39.70 -7.78 21.45
CA CYS A 111 -38.38 -7.16 21.47
C CYS A 111 -37.95 -7.07 22.94
N ARG A 112 -36.83 -7.69 23.30
CA ARG A 112 -36.33 -7.79 24.69
C ARG A 112 -34.84 -7.52 24.77
N VAL A 113 -34.43 -6.72 25.75
CA VAL A 113 -33.01 -6.48 26.04
C VAL A 113 -32.48 -7.61 26.89
N THR A 114 -31.45 -8.30 26.43
CA THR A 114 -30.99 -9.54 27.10
C THR A 114 -29.91 -9.30 28.16
N ASN A 115 -29.36 -8.10 28.25
CA ASN A 115 -28.39 -7.72 29.28
C ASN A 115 -28.68 -6.31 29.81
N MET A 116 -29.37 -6.25 30.94
CA MET A 116 -29.67 -5.02 31.68
C MET A 116 -28.77 -4.85 32.91
N TYR A 117 -27.66 -5.58 33.03
CA TYR A 117 -26.76 -5.47 34.18
C TYR A 117 -25.80 -4.27 34.07
N TYR A 118 -25.58 -3.78 32.85
CA TYR A 118 -24.60 -2.75 32.53
C TYR A 118 -25.27 -1.57 31.83
N LEU A 119 -24.65 -0.39 31.92
CA LEU A 119 -25.04 0.77 31.12
C LEU A 119 -24.40 0.67 29.72
N GLY A 120 -24.89 1.47 28.78
CA GLY A 120 -24.40 1.52 27.40
C GLY A 120 -25.07 0.52 26.46
N GLU A 121 -24.40 0.18 25.37
CA GLU A 121 -24.97 -0.66 24.30
C GLU A 121 -25.19 -2.12 24.77
N ALA A 122 -26.43 -2.60 24.70
CA ALA A 122 -26.84 -3.93 25.12
C ALA A 122 -27.48 -4.73 23.97
N PRO A 123 -27.27 -6.06 23.92
CA PRO A 123 -27.90 -6.94 22.92
C PRO A 123 -29.42 -7.02 23.08
N VAL A 124 -30.13 -7.09 21.95
CA VAL A 124 -31.59 -7.19 21.88
C VAL A 124 -32.02 -8.41 21.08
N GLU A 125 -32.93 -9.19 21.64
CA GLU A 125 -33.63 -10.26 20.95
C GLU A 125 -34.95 -9.73 20.36
N ILE A 126 -35.14 -9.91 19.05
CA ILE A 126 -36.37 -9.52 18.34
C ILE A 126 -36.99 -10.74 17.69
N THR A 127 -38.27 -11.00 17.98
CA THR A 127 -39.09 -11.95 17.23
C THR A 127 -40.00 -11.18 16.29
N TRP A 128 -39.95 -11.49 14.99
CA TRP A 128 -40.77 -10.84 13.97
C TRP A 128 -42.00 -11.70 13.63
N ASN A 129 -43.19 -11.11 13.61
CA ASN A 129 -44.34 -11.68 12.91
C ASN A 129 -44.13 -11.63 11.39
N LYS A 130 -43.45 -10.57 10.93
CA LYS A 130 -43.07 -10.36 9.54
C LYS A 130 -41.77 -9.55 9.48
N GLU A 131 -40.75 -10.08 8.81
CA GLU A 131 -39.47 -9.37 8.70
C GLU A 131 -39.58 -8.11 7.83
N PRO A 132 -38.75 -7.08 8.09
CA PRO A 132 -38.67 -5.88 7.26
C PRO A 132 -38.37 -6.18 5.79
N THR A 133 -38.97 -5.39 4.91
CA THR A 133 -38.80 -5.52 3.45
C THR A 133 -38.50 -4.16 2.82
N PHE A 134 -38.17 -4.14 1.52
CA PHE A 134 -38.07 -2.89 0.76
C PHE A 134 -39.37 -2.57 0.03
N LYS A 135 -39.82 -1.32 0.15
CA LYS A 135 -40.79 -0.70 -0.76
C LYS A 135 -40.03 0.03 -1.85
N VAL A 136 -40.25 -0.36 -3.11
CA VAL A 136 -39.57 0.21 -4.28
C VAL A 136 -40.54 1.12 -5.02
N GLU A 137 -40.28 2.43 -5.04
CA GLU A 137 -41.15 3.40 -5.72
C GLU A 137 -41.27 3.14 -7.23
N LYS A 138 -40.15 2.78 -7.87
CA LYS A 138 -40.09 2.46 -9.31
C LYS A 138 -40.05 0.95 -9.55
N ALA A 139 -40.96 0.20 -8.90
CA ALA A 139 -40.97 -1.26 -8.96
C ALA A 139 -41.04 -1.82 -10.39
N GLU A 140 -41.84 -1.23 -11.27
CA GLU A 140 -41.94 -1.67 -12.68
C GLU A 140 -40.64 -1.44 -13.48
N GLU A 141 -39.89 -0.38 -13.16
CA GLU A 141 -38.60 -0.09 -13.80
C GLU A 141 -37.53 -1.04 -13.29
N ALA A 142 -37.50 -1.28 -11.97
CA ALA A 142 -36.62 -2.26 -11.35
C ALA A 142 -36.86 -3.68 -11.90
N GLU A 143 -38.13 -4.07 -12.10
CA GLU A 143 -38.49 -5.36 -12.68
C GLU A 143 -38.04 -5.50 -14.14
N LYS A 144 -38.25 -4.46 -14.97
CA LYS A 144 -37.75 -4.42 -16.36
C LYS A 144 -36.23 -4.53 -16.42
N ASP A 145 -35.53 -3.90 -15.47
CA ASP A 145 -34.07 -3.94 -15.35
C ASP A 145 -33.55 -5.18 -14.61
N ASN A 146 -34.44 -6.13 -14.24
CA ASN A 146 -34.15 -7.35 -13.49
C ASN A 146 -33.42 -7.11 -12.15
N VAL A 147 -33.77 -6.05 -11.42
CA VAL A 147 -33.21 -5.69 -10.11
C VAL A 147 -34.20 -6.00 -8.99
N SER A 148 -33.74 -6.59 -7.88
CA SER A 148 -34.54 -6.75 -6.66
C SER A 148 -33.73 -6.46 -5.40
N PHE A 149 -34.38 -5.95 -4.36
CA PHE A 149 -33.76 -5.63 -3.08
C PHE A 149 -34.12 -6.67 -2.03
N VAL A 150 -33.14 -7.05 -1.21
CA VAL A 150 -33.32 -8.02 -0.11
C VAL A 150 -32.69 -7.46 1.15
N VAL A 151 -33.43 -7.55 2.25
CA VAL A 151 -32.96 -7.21 3.58
C VAL A 151 -32.11 -8.36 4.13
N VAL A 152 -30.96 -8.02 4.72
CA VAL A 152 -30.17 -8.91 5.57
C VAL A 152 -30.17 -8.28 6.94
N LEU A 153 -30.92 -8.85 7.89
CA LEU A 153 -31.00 -8.30 9.25
C LEU A 153 -29.67 -8.52 9.98
N GLU A 154 -29.19 -7.48 10.64
CA GLU A 154 -28.09 -7.54 11.61
C GLU A 154 -28.66 -7.61 13.04
N ASP A 155 -27.84 -8.05 13.99
CA ASP A 155 -28.20 -8.07 15.40
C ASP A 155 -28.55 -6.66 15.89
N ALA A 156 -29.65 -6.57 16.64
CA ALA A 156 -30.12 -5.32 17.22
C ALA A 156 -29.43 -5.05 18.57
N THR A 157 -29.25 -3.78 18.86
CA THR A 157 -28.78 -3.30 20.16
C THR A 157 -29.62 -2.11 20.61
N CYS A 158 -29.67 -1.86 21.92
CA CYS A 158 -30.27 -0.66 22.52
C CYS A 158 -29.28 -0.03 23.50
N ASN A 159 -29.44 1.25 23.82
CA ASN A 159 -28.67 1.84 24.91
C ASN A 159 -29.41 1.68 26.23
N VAL A 160 -28.70 1.19 27.25
CA VAL A 160 -29.13 1.15 28.64
C VAL A 160 -28.59 2.38 29.36
N ILE A 161 -29.48 3.24 29.83
CA ILE A 161 -29.15 4.51 30.49
C ILE A 161 -29.44 4.44 31.99
N ASP A 162 -28.71 5.19 32.80
CA ASP A 162 -28.91 5.22 34.26
C ASP A 162 -30.28 5.79 34.66
N ASN A 163 -30.73 5.51 35.89
CA ASN A 163 -32.05 5.95 36.41
C ASN A 163 -32.19 7.46 36.59
N GLY A 164 -31.13 8.23 36.38
CA GLY A 164 -31.14 9.69 36.50
C GLY A 164 -31.18 10.18 37.95
N ALA A 165 -30.79 9.36 38.92
CA ALA A 165 -30.62 9.81 40.31
C ALA A 165 -29.65 11.01 40.41
N ASP A 166 -29.86 11.87 41.42
CA ASP A 166 -29.12 13.11 41.60
C ASP A 166 -27.60 12.88 41.59
N LYS A 167 -26.92 13.56 40.67
CA LYS A 167 -25.47 13.55 40.48
C LYS A 167 -24.80 14.65 41.32
N ILE A 168 -23.47 14.64 41.39
CA ILE A 168 -22.69 15.64 42.12
C ILE A 168 -22.80 17.00 41.42
N ASP A 169 -23.20 18.03 42.16
CA ASP A 169 -23.27 19.41 41.68
C ASP A 169 -21.86 20.04 41.60
N GLU A 170 -21.62 20.92 40.63
CA GLU A 170 -20.33 21.57 40.43
C GLU A 170 -19.86 22.36 41.67
N SER A 171 -20.79 22.89 42.48
CA SER A 171 -20.49 23.57 43.74
C SER A 171 -19.80 22.67 44.78
N GLN A 172 -19.96 21.35 44.65
CA GLN A 172 -19.39 20.36 45.57
C GLN A 172 -18.01 19.86 45.11
N TRP A 173 -17.62 20.13 43.86
CA TRP A 173 -16.41 19.58 43.25
C TRP A 173 -15.14 19.91 44.04
N ASN A 174 -15.02 21.15 44.52
CA ASN A 174 -13.86 21.55 45.32
C ASN A 174 -13.78 20.79 46.65
N ALA A 175 -14.91 20.43 47.26
CA ALA A 175 -14.93 19.64 48.49
C ALA A 175 -14.43 18.20 48.24
N TYR A 176 -14.80 17.60 47.09
CA TYR A 176 -14.26 16.30 46.69
C TYR A 176 -12.76 16.38 46.43
N TYR A 177 -12.31 17.41 45.70
CA TYR A 177 -10.89 17.65 45.44
C TYR A 177 -10.04 17.72 46.71
N GLU A 178 -10.43 18.56 47.69
CA GLU A 178 -9.70 18.65 48.96
C GLU A 178 -9.77 17.36 49.78
N LYS A 179 -10.93 16.67 49.78
CA LYS A 179 -11.07 15.39 50.47
C LYS A 179 -10.20 14.28 49.85
N VAL A 180 -10.00 14.29 48.53
CA VAL A 180 -9.06 13.35 47.89
C VAL A 180 -7.63 13.62 48.36
N LYS A 181 -7.20 14.88 48.45
CA LYS A 181 -5.86 15.21 48.97
C LYS A 181 -5.66 14.80 50.43
N GLU A 182 -6.67 15.05 51.27
CA GLU A 182 -6.68 14.55 52.66
C GLU A 182 -6.54 13.02 52.69
N THR A 183 -7.26 12.34 51.79
CA THR A 183 -7.24 10.89 51.67
C THR A 183 -5.86 10.36 51.26
N ILE A 184 -5.22 10.96 50.26
CA ILE A 184 -3.85 10.59 49.84
C ILE A 184 -2.89 10.70 51.03
N ASN A 185 -2.95 11.81 51.77
CA ASN A 185 -2.09 12.03 52.93
C ASN A 185 -2.34 11.00 54.04
N LEU A 186 -3.60 10.66 54.32
CA LEU A 186 -3.96 9.61 55.28
C LEU A 186 -3.39 8.24 54.86
N ILE A 187 -3.50 7.89 53.58
CA ILE A 187 -2.97 6.63 53.03
C ILE A 187 -1.45 6.57 53.22
N LEU A 188 -0.72 7.62 52.85
CA LEU A 188 0.74 7.62 52.93
C LEU A 188 1.24 7.69 54.38
N THR A 189 0.51 8.36 55.26
CA THR A 189 0.75 8.31 56.71
C THR A 189 0.54 6.89 57.26
N TYR A 190 -0.47 6.17 56.77
CA TYR A 190 -0.68 4.77 57.15
C TYR A 190 0.49 3.89 56.65
N VAL A 191 0.91 4.06 55.39
CA VAL A 191 2.05 3.35 54.80
C VAL A 191 3.33 3.58 55.63
N GLU A 192 3.59 4.81 56.05
CA GLU A 192 4.72 5.15 56.94
C GLU A 192 4.66 4.40 58.28
N LYS A 193 3.48 4.33 58.91
CA LYS A 193 3.28 3.65 60.19
C LYS A 193 3.36 2.12 60.10
N THR A 194 3.12 1.55 58.92
CA THR A 194 3.13 0.10 58.69
C THR A 194 4.38 -0.40 57.97
N ASP A 195 5.52 0.28 58.17
CA ASP A 195 6.86 -0.10 57.64
C ASP A 195 6.98 -0.05 56.11
N GLY A 196 6.23 0.84 55.45
CA GLY A 196 6.26 1.04 54.00
C GLY A 196 7.42 1.90 53.49
N PHE A 197 8.10 2.66 54.35
CA PHE A 197 9.22 3.55 53.99
C PHE A 197 10.58 3.15 54.62
N GLU A 198 10.76 1.88 54.96
CA GLU A 198 12.03 1.35 55.50
C GLU A 198 12.60 2.15 56.69
N SER A 199 13.93 2.26 56.79
CA SER A 199 14.60 2.99 57.87
C SER A 199 14.52 4.49 57.64
N GLN A 200 14.08 5.22 58.66
CA GLN A 200 14.19 6.69 58.70
C GLN A 200 15.65 7.17 58.58
N GLU A 201 16.57 6.49 59.27
CA GLU A 201 17.98 6.90 59.35
C GLU A 201 18.81 6.41 58.15
N ASN A 202 18.62 5.15 57.73
CA ASN A 202 19.42 4.52 56.67
C ASN A 202 18.52 3.92 55.57
N PRO A 203 17.75 4.74 54.85
CA PRO A 203 16.86 4.26 53.80
C PRO A 203 17.66 3.71 52.61
N CYS A 204 17.23 2.62 51.99
CA CYS A 204 17.89 2.04 50.82
C CYS A 204 16.87 1.34 49.93
N TYR A 205 17.26 0.92 48.73
CA TYR A 205 16.41 0.09 47.91
C TYR A 205 16.27 -1.32 48.49
N THR A 206 15.02 -1.75 48.65
CA THR A 206 14.66 -3.17 48.72
C THR A 206 13.50 -3.47 47.78
N ASP A 207 13.46 -4.68 47.22
CA ASP A 207 12.41 -5.14 46.30
C ASP A 207 10.98 -5.01 46.89
N ARG A 208 10.83 -4.87 48.21
CA ARG A 208 9.54 -4.86 48.91
C ARG A 208 8.85 -3.49 48.92
N ASN A 209 9.60 -2.39 49.02
CA ASN A 209 9.05 -1.08 49.38
C ASN A 209 9.27 0.02 48.33
N VAL A 210 9.97 -0.27 47.23
CA VAL A 210 10.26 0.70 46.15
C VAL A 210 9.01 1.37 45.57
N TRP A 211 7.88 0.65 45.52
CA TRP A 211 6.61 1.21 45.06
C TRP A 211 6.05 2.29 45.99
N ALA A 212 6.30 2.19 47.29
CA ALA A 212 5.92 3.22 48.25
C ALA A 212 6.75 4.49 48.02
N VAL A 213 8.07 4.35 47.83
CA VAL A 213 8.98 5.47 47.52
C VAL A 213 8.52 6.23 46.27
N PHE A 214 8.29 5.50 45.17
CA PHE A 214 7.75 6.07 43.94
C PHE A 214 6.43 6.83 44.18
N THR A 215 5.52 6.22 44.93
CA THR A 215 4.20 6.80 45.22
C THR A 215 4.34 8.10 46.03
N ALA A 216 5.13 8.08 47.10
CA ALA A 216 5.33 9.23 47.96
C ALA A 216 5.85 10.42 47.17
N ALA A 217 6.86 10.19 46.34
CA ALA A 217 7.45 11.22 45.48
C ALA A 217 6.40 11.84 44.54
N ARG A 218 5.65 11.02 43.80
CA ARG A 218 4.63 11.52 42.85
C ARG A 218 3.42 12.17 43.52
N CYS A 219 3.10 11.80 44.77
CA CYS A 219 2.03 12.41 45.56
C CYS A 219 2.51 13.62 46.39
N GLY A 220 3.79 14.01 46.31
CA GLY A 220 4.35 15.12 47.09
C GLY A 220 4.42 14.85 48.60
N TYR A 221 4.46 13.58 49.02
CA TYR A 221 4.59 13.19 50.42
C TYR A 221 6.06 13.08 50.81
N VAL A 222 6.42 13.68 51.95
CA VAL A 222 7.78 13.64 52.50
C VAL A 222 7.83 12.62 53.64
N PRO A 223 8.49 11.45 53.46
CA PRO A 223 8.60 10.44 54.49
C PRO A 223 9.19 10.99 55.80
N TYR A 224 8.53 10.70 56.91
CA TYR A 224 8.91 11.13 58.26
C TYR A 224 9.01 12.65 58.46
N GLY A 225 8.50 13.44 57.50
CA GLY A 225 8.71 14.89 57.45
C GLY A 225 10.17 15.31 57.23
N ASP A 226 11.04 14.41 56.77
CA ASP A 226 12.46 14.68 56.52
C ASP A 226 12.70 14.94 55.01
N PRO A 227 12.97 16.19 54.60
CA PRO A 227 13.16 16.52 53.19
C PRO A 227 14.43 15.91 52.58
N THR A 228 15.37 15.45 53.41
CA THR A 228 16.64 14.85 52.95
C THR A 228 16.56 13.31 52.85
N TRP A 229 15.39 12.74 53.13
CA TRP A 229 15.21 11.29 53.15
C TRP A 229 15.43 10.65 51.76
N PHE A 230 14.89 11.27 50.71
CA PHE A 230 15.06 10.77 49.33
C PHE A 230 16.51 10.82 48.86
N ASP A 231 17.26 11.89 49.19
CA ASP A 231 18.69 12.01 48.88
C ASP A 231 19.50 10.87 49.51
N ARG A 232 19.24 10.57 50.79
CA ARG A 232 19.87 9.43 51.48
C ARG A 232 19.45 8.10 50.87
N TRP A 233 18.18 7.95 50.51
CA TRP A 233 17.69 6.73 49.86
C TRP A 233 18.39 6.48 48.53
N PHE A 234 18.52 7.51 47.68
CA PHE A 234 19.21 7.37 46.40
C PHE A 234 20.70 7.08 46.59
N LYS A 235 21.40 7.82 47.47
CA LYS A 235 22.82 7.60 47.75
C LYS A 235 23.11 6.16 48.20
N ASN A 236 22.36 5.66 49.19
CA ASN A 236 22.51 4.30 49.69
C ASN A 236 22.13 3.25 48.62
N THR A 237 21.10 3.54 47.81
CA THR A 237 20.67 2.68 46.68
C THR A 237 21.75 2.59 45.62
N LYS A 238 22.35 3.72 45.21
CA LYS A 238 23.47 3.77 44.26
C LYS A 238 24.63 2.88 44.75
N GLU A 239 25.06 3.04 46.00
CA GLU A 239 26.12 2.21 46.59
C GLU A 239 25.77 0.71 46.58
N TYR A 240 24.52 0.37 46.91
CA TYR A 240 24.04 -1.01 46.89
C TYR A 240 24.06 -1.59 45.46
N LEU A 241 23.60 -0.85 44.47
CA LEU A 241 23.52 -1.31 43.07
C LEU A 241 24.93 -1.52 42.49
N ILE A 242 25.86 -0.59 42.74
CA ILE A 242 27.27 -0.71 42.31
C ILE A 242 27.90 -1.98 42.89
N LYS A 243 27.68 -2.25 44.19
CA LYS A 243 28.18 -3.45 44.85
C LYS A 243 27.63 -4.76 44.27
N ASN A 244 26.46 -4.70 43.61
CA ASN A 244 25.76 -5.85 43.05
C ASN A 244 25.60 -5.75 41.51
N LYS A 245 26.45 -4.97 40.83
CA LYS A 245 26.27 -4.62 39.41
C LYS A 245 26.13 -5.81 38.46
N ASP A 246 26.79 -6.93 38.74
CA ASP A 246 26.70 -8.13 37.90
C ASP A 246 25.26 -8.68 37.83
N ARG A 247 24.50 -8.58 38.94
CA ARG A 247 23.07 -8.90 38.96
C ARG A 247 22.26 -7.86 38.19
N TYR A 248 22.55 -6.58 38.39
CA TYR A 248 21.77 -5.48 37.82
C TYR A 248 22.03 -5.18 36.34
N ASN A 249 23.08 -5.75 35.78
CA ASN A 249 23.34 -5.79 34.33
C ASN A 249 23.01 -7.15 33.69
N GLY A 250 22.62 -8.13 34.50
CA GLY A 250 22.36 -9.51 34.09
C GLY A 250 21.01 -9.71 33.40
N ASP A 251 20.84 -10.87 32.78
CA ASP A 251 19.64 -11.21 32.01
C ASP A 251 18.53 -11.91 32.84
N ASP A 252 18.75 -12.09 34.14
CA ASP A 252 17.83 -12.81 35.04
C ASP A 252 16.85 -11.89 35.79
N LEU A 253 17.09 -10.58 35.80
CA LEU A 253 16.18 -9.60 36.40
C LEU A 253 14.91 -9.43 35.58
N LYS A 254 13.77 -9.39 36.27
CA LYS A 254 12.48 -9.11 35.64
C LYS A 254 12.33 -7.62 35.42
N SER A 255 11.83 -7.23 34.25
CA SER A 255 11.46 -5.86 33.92
C SER A 255 10.49 -5.27 34.94
N THR A 256 9.57 -6.07 35.51
CA THR A 256 8.69 -5.58 36.58
C THR A 256 9.43 -5.12 37.84
N ASP A 257 10.65 -5.59 38.09
CA ASP A 257 11.43 -5.21 39.27
C ASP A 257 12.35 -4.01 38.94
N VAL A 258 12.95 -4.01 37.75
CA VAL A 258 13.78 -2.90 37.28
C VAL A 258 12.94 -1.64 36.99
N ALA A 259 11.76 -1.78 36.37
CA ALA A 259 10.84 -0.69 36.12
C ALA A 259 10.45 0.09 37.39
N LYS A 260 10.20 -0.61 38.50
CA LYS A 260 9.86 0.02 39.78
C LYS A 260 10.98 0.93 40.27
N LEU A 261 12.21 0.43 40.19
CA LEU A 261 13.39 1.13 40.63
C LEU A 261 13.66 2.36 39.77
N LEU A 262 13.60 2.22 38.43
CA LEU A 262 13.72 3.33 37.49
C LEU A 262 12.67 4.42 37.76
N LEU A 263 11.40 4.05 37.90
CA LEU A 263 10.30 4.98 38.19
C LEU A 263 10.51 5.70 39.53
N ALA A 264 10.94 4.97 40.56
CA ALA A 264 11.22 5.55 41.87
C ALA A 264 12.36 6.56 41.82
N ILE A 265 13.50 6.19 41.20
CA ILE A 265 14.69 7.04 41.08
C ILE A 265 14.35 8.34 40.33
N GLU A 266 13.71 8.24 39.17
CA GLU A 266 13.33 9.44 38.40
C GLU A 266 12.36 10.30 39.21
N ALA A 267 11.33 9.71 39.82
CA ALA A 267 10.29 10.46 40.54
C ALA A 267 10.82 11.25 41.74
N ILE A 268 11.91 10.80 42.37
CA ILE A 268 12.57 11.51 43.48
C ILE A 268 13.58 12.57 43.01
N GLY A 269 13.73 12.78 41.69
CA GLY A 269 14.58 13.84 41.13
C GLY A 269 16.01 13.41 40.79
N TYR A 270 16.29 12.10 40.68
CA TYR A 270 17.62 11.58 40.36
C TYR A 270 17.64 10.85 39.01
N ASP A 271 18.77 10.91 38.31
CA ASP A 271 18.93 10.23 37.03
C ASP A 271 19.40 8.78 37.28
N PRO A 272 18.68 7.73 36.83
CA PRO A 272 19.14 6.35 36.94
C PRO A 272 20.48 6.08 36.25
N ARG A 273 20.93 6.97 35.35
CA ARG A 273 22.24 6.88 34.72
C ARG A 273 23.39 7.33 35.61
N ASP A 274 23.12 7.88 36.79
CA ASP A 274 24.14 8.29 37.76
C ASP A 274 24.77 7.11 38.55
N ILE A 275 24.43 5.86 38.22
CA ILE A 275 24.90 4.66 38.93
C ILE A 275 26.06 4.01 38.17
N ASP A 276 27.28 4.16 38.68
CA ASP A 276 28.50 3.72 38.00
C ASP A 276 28.50 2.22 37.67
N GLY A 277 28.73 1.89 36.39
CA GLY A 277 28.79 0.52 35.92
C GLY A 277 27.47 -0.27 36.04
N VAL A 278 26.31 0.39 36.20
CA VAL A 278 24.98 -0.23 36.19
C VAL A 278 24.09 0.45 35.16
N ASP A 279 23.63 -0.30 34.16
CA ASP A 279 22.74 0.20 33.11
C ASP A 279 21.33 -0.35 33.29
N LEU A 280 20.57 0.28 34.19
CA LEU A 280 19.19 -0.10 34.48
C LEU A 280 18.28 0.11 33.26
N LEU A 281 18.56 1.11 32.42
CA LEU A 281 17.76 1.43 31.24
C LEU A 281 17.89 0.33 30.18
N GLU A 282 19.10 -0.11 29.83
CA GLU A 282 19.28 -1.23 28.91
C GLU A 282 18.79 -2.55 29.49
N THR A 283 18.95 -2.76 30.79
CA THR A 283 18.41 -3.95 31.46
C THR A 283 16.89 -4.00 31.36
N GLU A 284 16.21 -2.86 31.51
CA GLU A 284 14.77 -2.75 31.30
C GLU A 284 14.39 -2.94 29.82
N GLY A 285 15.15 -2.35 28.91
CA GLY A 285 14.95 -2.45 27.46
C GLY A 285 15.01 -3.89 26.93
N ARG A 286 15.70 -4.80 27.61
CA ARG A 286 15.69 -6.25 27.29
C ARG A 286 14.35 -6.93 27.60
N ARG A 287 13.50 -6.32 28.43
CA ARG A 287 12.12 -6.76 28.74
C ARG A 287 12.05 -8.21 29.23
N ASN A 288 12.93 -8.58 30.15
CA ASN A 288 12.95 -9.91 30.75
C ASN A 288 11.72 -10.12 31.68
N GLY A 289 11.12 -11.33 31.71
CA GLY A 289 10.14 -11.68 32.76
C GLY A 289 8.78 -12.25 32.33
N GLY A 290 8.46 -12.36 31.04
CA GLY A 290 7.33 -13.15 30.53
C GLY A 290 5.92 -12.81 31.07
N ASN A 291 5.74 -11.63 31.68
CA ASN A 291 4.45 -11.16 32.20
C ASN A 291 3.65 -10.54 31.04
N THR A 292 2.32 -10.71 31.06
CA THR A 292 1.38 -10.06 30.11
C THR A 292 1.58 -8.53 30.01
N TYR A 293 2.10 -7.90 31.06
CA TYR A 293 2.34 -6.45 31.14
C TYR A 293 3.83 -6.07 31.09
N THR A 294 4.74 -6.99 30.75
CA THR A 294 6.18 -6.68 30.69
C THR A 294 6.47 -5.44 29.84
N ASP A 295 5.94 -5.36 28.61
CA ASP A 295 6.16 -4.18 27.76
C ASP A 295 5.57 -2.90 28.37
N ALA A 296 4.43 -3.00 29.04
CA ALA A 296 3.77 -1.86 29.67
C ALA A 296 4.64 -1.27 30.79
N TYR A 297 5.24 -2.12 31.63
CA TYR A 297 6.17 -1.68 32.68
C TYR A 297 7.42 -1.03 32.09
N ALA A 298 8.01 -1.63 31.06
CA ALA A 298 9.19 -1.08 30.38
C ALA A 298 8.91 0.27 29.73
N ILE A 299 7.76 0.41 29.06
CA ILE A 299 7.35 1.69 28.49
C ILE A 299 7.18 2.73 29.59
N HIS A 300 6.52 2.40 30.71
CA HIS A 300 6.36 3.34 31.81
C HIS A 300 7.70 3.81 32.37
N SER A 301 8.60 2.90 32.72
CA SER A 301 9.88 3.25 33.34
C SER A 301 10.84 3.98 32.41
N ILE A 302 10.83 3.67 31.11
CA ILE A 302 11.67 4.34 30.12
C ILE A 302 11.07 5.71 29.74
N LYS A 303 9.78 5.76 29.39
CA LYS A 303 9.16 6.99 28.85
C LYS A 303 8.73 7.99 29.92
N ALA A 304 8.51 7.58 31.17
CA ALA A 304 8.17 8.53 32.25
C ALA A 304 9.21 9.64 32.38
N GLY A 305 10.49 9.26 32.39
CA GLY A 305 11.63 10.19 32.34
C GLY A 305 12.07 10.59 30.93
N GLY A 306 11.34 10.24 29.87
CA GLY A 306 11.75 10.61 28.50
C GLY A 306 13.06 9.97 28.01
N TYR A 307 13.40 8.77 28.50
CA TYR A 307 14.58 8.02 28.06
C TYR A 307 14.33 7.25 26.75
N SER A 308 15.42 6.74 26.18
CA SER A 308 15.44 5.77 25.07
C SER A 308 16.46 4.68 25.35
N THR A 309 16.25 3.48 24.81
CA THR A 309 17.18 2.35 24.96
C THR A 309 17.48 1.72 23.59
N LYS A 310 18.63 1.08 23.46
CA LYS A 310 19.03 0.32 22.27
C LYS A 310 18.23 -0.97 22.14
N SER A 311 17.95 -1.61 23.28
CA SER A 311 17.24 -2.90 23.34
C SER A 311 15.73 -2.79 23.13
N PHE A 312 15.15 -1.61 23.39
CA PHE A 312 13.76 -1.23 23.10
C PHE A 312 13.73 0.22 22.58
N PRO A 313 14.00 0.45 21.29
CA PRO A 313 14.03 1.79 20.72
C PRO A 313 12.61 2.39 20.57
N ASP A 314 12.55 3.72 20.45
CA ASP A 314 11.29 4.47 20.32
C ASP A 314 10.42 3.96 19.16
N GLU A 315 11.00 3.66 18.01
CA GLU A 315 10.28 3.11 16.85
C GLU A 315 9.53 1.79 17.17
N GLU A 316 10.13 0.94 18.02
CA GLU A 316 9.49 -0.30 18.44
C GLU A 316 8.36 -0.03 19.44
N MET A 317 8.57 0.91 20.38
CA MET A 317 7.52 1.35 21.32
C MET A 317 6.33 2.00 20.60
N GLU A 318 6.58 2.81 19.58
CA GLU A 318 5.55 3.44 18.74
C GLU A 318 4.77 2.39 17.94
N LYS A 319 5.46 1.41 17.36
CA LYS A 319 4.80 0.28 16.70
C LYS A 319 3.95 -0.53 17.68
N TRP A 320 4.44 -0.72 18.90
CA TRP A 320 3.70 -1.40 19.97
C TRP A 320 2.42 -0.64 20.30
N VAL A 321 2.47 0.68 20.49
CA VAL A 321 1.28 1.46 20.90
C VAL A 321 0.21 1.46 19.81
N HIS A 322 0.57 1.62 18.54
CA HIS A 322 -0.40 1.51 17.44
C HIS A 322 -1.04 0.13 17.38
N THR A 323 -0.24 -0.93 17.54
CA THR A 323 -0.75 -2.31 17.55
C THR A 323 -1.72 -2.50 18.71
N LYS A 324 -1.38 -1.97 19.90
CA LYS A 324 -2.19 -2.07 21.10
C LYS A 324 -3.49 -1.27 20.98
N ALA A 325 -3.43 0.00 20.57
CA ALA A 325 -4.59 0.86 20.38
C ALA A 325 -5.59 0.25 19.39
N ASN A 326 -5.11 -0.21 18.22
CA ASN A 326 -5.94 -0.88 17.23
C ASN A 326 -6.52 -2.21 17.71
N ALA A 327 -5.86 -2.92 18.63
CA ALA A 327 -6.41 -4.14 19.23
C ALA A 327 -7.52 -3.83 20.24
N LEU A 328 -7.39 -2.74 20.99
CA LEU A 328 -8.34 -2.33 22.02
C LEU A 328 -9.63 -1.73 21.44
N ILE A 329 -9.59 -1.09 20.26
CA ILE A 329 -10.79 -0.56 19.56
C ILE A 329 -11.66 -1.66 18.92
N LYS A 330 -11.10 -2.85 18.63
CA LYS A 330 -11.78 -3.91 17.86
C LYS A 330 -12.82 -4.73 18.63
N TYR A 331 -12.97 -4.49 19.92
CA TYR A 331 -13.94 -5.25 20.71
C TYR A 331 -15.37 -4.93 20.26
N SER A 332 -16.20 -5.96 20.10
CA SER A 332 -17.63 -5.79 19.84
C SER A 332 -18.25 -4.91 20.93
N PRO A 333 -19.29 -4.11 20.65
CA PRO A 333 -20.05 -3.41 21.68
C PRO A 333 -20.54 -4.33 22.80
N THR A 334 -20.71 -5.62 22.51
CA THR A 334 -21.11 -6.68 23.44
C THR A 334 -19.94 -7.42 24.11
N SER A 335 -18.70 -6.94 23.96
CA SER A 335 -17.52 -7.60 24.50
C SER A 335 -17.48 -7.60 26.02
N THR A 336 -17.19 -8.75 26.61
CA THR A 336 -17.00 -8.92 28.05
C THR A 336 -15.62 -8.49 28.54
N THR A 337 -14.75 -7.95 27.68
CA THR A 337 -13.38 -7.54 28.06
C THR A 337 -13.39 -6.59 29.25
N PHE A 338 -14.33 -5.65 29.31
CA PHE A 338 -14.43 -4.70 30.42
C PHE A 338 -15.11 -5.26 31.68
N ASN A 339 -15.51 -6.54 31.68
CA ASN A 339 -15.98 -7.22 32.90
C ASN A 339 -14.85 -7.42 33.92
N ASN A 340 -13.59 -7.42 33.46
CA ASN A 340 -12.42 -7.41 34.34
C ASN A 340 -11.78 -6.01 34.32
N ALA A 341 -11.90 -5.31 35.45
CA ALA A 341 -11.26 -4.03 35.72
C ALA A 341 -9.73 -4.05 35.52
N ASP A 342 -9.06 -5.17 35.76
CA ASP A 342 -7.61 -5.32 35.56
C ASP A 342 -7.17 -4.96 34.13
N ASN A 343 -8.08 -5.12 33.15
CA ASN A 343 -7.78 -4.86 31.75
C ASN A 343 -7.57 -3.37 31.45
N SER A 344 -7.94 -2.45 32.34
CA SER A 344 -7.66 -1.02 32.19
C SER A 344 -6.15 -0.71 32.27
N MET A 345 -5.36 -1.56 32.94
CA MET A 345 -3.90 -1.47 32.96
C MET A 345 -3.30 -1.47 31.55
N GLY A 346 -3.95 -2.16 30.60
CA GLY A 346 -3.50 -2.23 29.21
C GLY A 346 -3.57 -0.90 28.45
N TYR A 347 -4.30 0.09 28.99
CA TYR A 347 -4.44 1.42 28.40
C TYR A 347 -3.41 2.41 28.93
N GLN A 348 -2.97 2.27 30.19
CA GLN A 348 -2.13 3.26 30.89
C GLN A 348 -0.86 3.65 30.11
N PRO A 349 -0.09 2.72 29.50
CA PRO A 349 1.12 3.11 28.75
C PRO A 349 0.84 3.97 27.52
N MET A 350 -0.40 4.01 27.03
CA MET A 350 -0.73 4.81 25.85
C MET A 350 -0.66 6.32 26.13
N ILE A 351 -0.63 6.74 27.40
CA ILE A 351 -0.55 8.15 27.80
C ILE A 351 0.65 8.88 27.17
N TYR A 352 1.76 8.20 26.95
CA TYR A 352 2.96 8.79 26.33
C TYR A 352 2.76 9.25 24.89
N TRP A 353 1.69 8.81 24.23
CA TRP A 353 1.34 9.17 22.85
C TRP A 353 -0.03 9.83 22.72
N TYR A 354 -0.78 9.95 23.81
CA TYR A 354 -2.10 10.56 23.80
C TYR A 354 -2.02 12.04 23.37
N GLY A 355 -2.85 12.42 22.40
CA GLY A 355 -2.90 13.78 21.86
C GLY A 355 -1.74 14.18 20.95
N LYS A 356 -0.83 13.26 20.59
CA LYS A 356 0.29 13.54 19.67
C LYS A 356 -0.10 13.32 18.21
N GLU A 357 0.46 14.13 17.32
CA GLU A 357 0.29 14.00 15.86
C GLU A 357 0.79 12.63 15.38
N GLY A 358 -0.01 11.95 14.56
CA GLY A 358 0.29 10.61 14.07
C GLY A 358 -0.16 9.47 14.99
N PHE A 359 -0.71 9.77 16.17
CA PHE A 359 -1.22 8.81 17.17
C PHE A 359 -2.72 8.98 17.43
N GLU A 360 -3.49 9.35 16.40
CA GLU A 360 -4.94 9.57 16.55
C GLU A 360 -5.70 8.29 16.95
N ASP A 361 -5.16 7.11 16.60
CA ASP A 361 -5.69 5.81 17.02
C ASP A 361 -5.58 5.60 18.53
N VAL A 362 -4.54 6.13 19.17
CA VAL A 362 -4.41 6.14 20.63
C VAL A 362 -5.53 6.95 21.27
N GLY A 363 -5.79 8.16 20.75
CA GLY A 363 -6.89 9.01 21.23
C GLY A 363 -8.25 8.33 21.08
N ALA A 364 -8.51 7.72 19.92
CA ALA A 364 -9.73 6.97 19.67
C ALA A 364 -9.87 5.75 20.61
N SER A 365 -8.77 5.05 20.90
CA SER A 365 -8.73 3.90 21.80
C SER A 365 -9.02 4.30 23.25
N ALA A 366 -8.38 5.37 23.73
CA ALA A 366 -8.61 5.91 25.06
C ALA A 366 -10.07 6.36 25.26
N ALA A 367 -10.63 7.10 24.29
CA ALA A 367 -12.03 7.53 24.33
C ALA A 367 -12.98 6.33 24.34
N TYR A 368 -12.77 5.36 23.44
CA TYR A 368 -13.54 4.11 23.38
C TYR A 368 -13.50 3.33 24.70
N GLY A 369 -12.32 3.22 25.29
CA GLY A 369 -12.11 2.54 26.57
C GLY A 369 -12.83 3.24 27.71
N ASN A 370 -12.69 4.56 27.84
CA ASN A 370 -13.30 5.34 28.92
C ASN A 370 -14.83 5.29 28.88
N GLU A 371 -15.42 5.45 27.69
CA GLU A 371 -16.86 5.36 27.49
C GLU A 371 -17.42 4.00 27.98
N ARG A 372 -16.76 2.89 27.63
CA ARG A 372 -17.25 1.55 27.96
C ARG A 372 -16.88 1.07 29.34
N PHE A 373 -15.71 1.48 29.84
CA PHE A 373 -15.19 0.96 31.09
C PHE A 373 -16.11 1.30 32.26
N ALA A 374 -16.48 2.57 32.41
CA ALA A 374 -17.42 2.98 33.46
C ALA A 374 -18.80 2.33 33.26
N ALA A 375 -19.31 2.33 32.02
CA ALA A 375 -20.62 1.78 31.70
C ALA A 375 -20.78 0.28 32.07
N ILE A 376 -19.72 -0.51 31.86
CA ILE A 376 -19.72 -1.96 32.11
C ILE A 376 -19.23 -2.31 33.52
N ALA A 377 -18.18 -1.66 34.02
CA ALA A 377 -17.50 -2.07 35.25
C ALA A 377 -18.07 -1.39 36.51
N GLN A 378 -18.74 -0.25 36.38
CA GLN A 378 -19.28 0.48 37.52
C GLN A 378 -20.55 -0.17 38.11
N ARG A 379 -20.65 -0.13 39.42
CA ARG A 379 -21.75 -0.70 40.21
C ARG A 379 -22.61 0.41 40.83
N ALA A 380 -23.80 0.04 41.29
CA ALA A 380 -24.77 0.99 41.81
C ALA A 380 -24.28 1.80 43.01
N ASN A 381 -23.30 1.29 43.76
CA ASN A 381 -22.65 1.99 44.88
C ASN A 381 -21.47 2.88 44.44
N GLY A 382 -21.22 3.03 43.14
CA GLY A 382 -20.12 3.83 42.57
C GLY A 382 -18.83 3.05 42.32
N ALA A 383 -18.63 1.89 42.95
CA ALA A 383 -17.39 1.11 42.86
C ALA A 383 -17.21 0.42 41.51
N ILE A 384 -15.96 0.10 41.18
CA ILE A 384 -15.54 -0.65 40.01
C ILE A 384 -15.15 -2.06 40.45
N CYS A 385 -15.76 -3.10 39.85
CA CYS A 385 -15.47 -4.47 40.29
C CYS A 385 -15.47 -5.54 39.18
N THR A 386 -14.63 -6.57 39.38
CA THR A 386 -14.36 -7.69 38.44
C THR A 386 -15.40 -8.80 38.53
N ASN A 387 -16.07 -9.15 37.42
CA ASN A 387 -17.10 -10.21 37.29
C ASN A 387 -18.47 -9.96 38.00
N SER A 388 -19.54 -9.88 37.18
CA SER A 388 -20.98 -10.16 37.43
C SER A 388 -21.54 -10.07 38.87
N TYR A 389 -21.32 -8.96 39.58
CA TYR A 389 -21.78 -8.80 40.97
C TYR A 389 -23.29 -8.69 41.16
N GLU A 390 -24.05 -8.38 40.11
CA GLU A 390 -25.52 -8.52 40.13
C GLU A 390 -25.97 -10.01 40.17
N CYS A 391 -25.04 -10.98 40.38
CA CYS A 391 -25.30 -12.43 40.51
C CYS A 391 -24.67 -13.16 41.74
N GLY A 392 -24.16 -12.50 42.80
CA GLY A 392 -24.01 -13.13 44.14
C GLY A 392 -22.62 -13.60 44.63
N CYS A 393 -21.62 -12.71 44.72
CA CYS A 393 -20.37 -12.96 45.47
C CYS A 393 -20.38 -12.23 46.85
N PRO A 394 -20.23 -12.93 48.00
CA PRO A 394 -20.43 -12.31 49.33
C PRO A 394 -19.29 -11.44 49.88
N MET A 395 -18.12 -11.29 49.22
CA MET A 395 -16.89 -10.80 49.90
C MET A 395 -16.16 -9.57 49.32
N TYR A 396 -16.42 -9.08 48.09
CA TYR A 396 -15.54 -8.11 47.40
C TYR A 396 -16.27 -6.97 46.62
N GLY A 397 -17.45 -6.51 47.06
CA GLY A 397 -18.28 -5.59 46.25
C GLY A 397 -17.77 -4.16 46.05
N ASN A 398 -16.73 -3.74 46.77
CA ASN A 398 -16.03 -2.47 46.59
C ASN A 398 -14.52 -2.75 46.67
N ASN A 399 -13.79 -2.55 45.56
CA ASN A 399 -12.39 -2.95 45.43
C ASN A 399 -11.54 -1.70 45.12
N ALA A 400 -10.82 -1.23 46.13
CA ALA A 400 -9.98 -0.03 46.03
C ALA A 400 -8.93 -0.08 44.91
N TRP A 401 -8.40 -1.27 44.61
CA TRP A 401 -7.39 -1.42 43.56
C TRP A 401 -7.99 -1.19 42.17
N ASN A 402 -9.19 -1.73 41.93
CA ASN A 402 -9.92 -1.52 40.68
C ASN A 402 -10.36 -0.06 40.54
N ASP A 403 -10.83 0.55 41.63
CA ASP A 403 -11.21 1.96 41.63
C ASP A 403 -10.01 2.84 41.29
N ALA A 404 -8.83 2.53 41.85
CA ALA A 404 -7.60 3.23 41.49
C ALA A 404 -7.22 3.05 40.00
N GLN A 405 -7.36 1.84 39.43
CA GLN A 405 -7.10 1.64 37.99
C GLN A 405 -8.13 2.35 37.10
N ALA A 406 -9.36 2.49 37.58
CA ALA A 406 -10.40 3.24 36.90
C ALA A 406 -10.13 4.74 36.89
N LEU A 407 -9.64 5.27 38.02
CA LEU A 407 -9.19 6.65 38.09
C LEU A 407 -8.02 6.90 37.16
N PHE A 408 -7.05 5.98 37.04
CA PHE A 408 -6.00 6.10 36.02
C PHE A 408 -6.57 6.11 34.60
N MET A 409 -7.47 5.16 34.29
CA MET A 409 -8.10 5.09 32.97
C MET A 409 -8.81 6.40 32.60
N ALA A 410 -9.53 6.99 33.56
CA ALA A 410 -10.20 8.27 33.33
C ALA A 410 -9.21 9.44 33.26
N SER A 411 -8.47 9.64 34.35
CA SER A 411 -7.77 10.88 34.66
C SER A 411 -6.50 11.08 33.85
N GLU A 412 -5.82 9.99 33.43
CA GLU A 412 -4.67 10.12 32.53
C GLU A 412 -5.11 10.63 31.16
N PHE A 413 -6.32 10.27 30.70
CA PHE A 413 -6.86 10.71 29.41
C PHE A 413 -7.85 11.89 29.54
N ASP A 414 -7.66 12.71 30.57
CA ASP A 414 -8.40 13.95 30.83
C ASP A 414 -9.92 13.78 31.01
N VAL A 415 -10.37 12.62 31.49
CA VAL A 415 -11.77 12.39 31.87
C VAL A 415 -11.95 12.71 33.36
N ASN A 416 -12.55 13.86 33.66
CA ASN A 416 -12.91 14.24 35.02
C ASN A 416 -14.13 13.44 35.51
N VAL A 417 -13.92 12.51 36.44
CA VAL A 417 -14.95 11.59 36.95
C VAL A 417 -16.11 12.27 37.70
N LEU A 418 -15.99 13.54 38.09
CA LEU A 418 -17.08 14.30 38.72
C LEU A 418 -18.10 14.83 37.69
N ARG A 419 -17.75 14.87 36.41
CA ARG A 419 -18.64 15.32 35.34
C ARG A 419 -19.75 14.29 35.11
N PRO A 420 -21.04 14.68 35.12
CA PRO A 420 -22.16 13.79 34.83
C PRO A 420 -22.03 12.96 33.54
N GLU A 421 -21.40 13.54 32.52
CA GLU A 421 -21.15 12.97 31.20
C GLU A 421 -19.97 12.00 31.14
N SER A 422 -19.12 11.95 32.18
CA SER A 422 -17.97 11.04 32.22
C SER A 422 -18.35 9.56 32.31
N GLY A 423 -19.59 9.27 32.73
CA GLY A 423 -20.07 7.90 32.94
C GLY A 423 -19.68 7.30 34.30
N TYR A 424 -18.85 7.96 35.11
CA TYR A 424 -18.37 7.47 36.41
C TYR A 424 -19.31 7.75 37.59
N THR A 425 -20.60 7.87 37.31
CA THR A 425 -21.65 7.99 38.33
C THR A 425 -22.82 7.10 37.94
N LYS A 426 -23.19 6.16 38.82
CA LYS A 426 -24.33 5.24 38.63
C LYS A 426 -25.21 5.26 39.87
N ASN A 427 -26.53 5.33 39.70
CA ASN A 427 -27.49 5.48 40.80
C ASN A 427 -27.15 6.67 41.73
N GLY A 428 -26.59 7.74 41.16
CA GLY A 428 -26.16 8.94 41.89
C GLY A 428 -24.91 8.78 42.78
N ASN A 429 -24.29 7.60 42.83
CA ASN A 429 -23.03 7.37 43.54
C ASN A 429 -21.84 7.50 42.58
N ASN A 430 -20.88 8.34 42.93
CA ASN A 430 -19.66 8.51 42.16
C ASN A 430 -18.60 7.49 42.59
N ILE A 431 -17.62 7.23 41.73
CA ILE A 431 -16.47 6.38 42.08
C ILE A 431 -15.70 6.88 43.32
N LEU A 432 -15.59 8.20 43.50
CA LEU A 432 -14.92 8.76 44.68
C LEU A 432 -15.69 8.48 45.99
N ASP A 433 -17.02 8.43 45.93
CA ASP A 433 -17.85 8.05 47.10
C ASP A 433 -17.53 6.62 47.54
N ALA A 434 -17.37 5.71 46.58
CA ALA A 434 -16.98 4.33 46.84
C ALA A 434 -15.58 4.24 47.44
N MET A 435 -14.62 5.06 47.01
CA MET A 435 -13.28 5.07 47.61
C MET A 435 -13.29 5.62 49.03
N PHE A 436 -14.04 6.70 49.29
CA PHE A 436 -14.15 7.27 50.64
C PHE A 436 -14.80 6.32 51.64
N ALA A 437 -15.74 5.48 51.18
CA ALA A 437 -16.38 4.43 51.97
C ALA A 437 -15.42 3.33 52.50
N LEU A 438 -14.20 3.24 51.94
CA LEU A 438 -13.20 2.24 52.34
C LEU A 438 -12.26 2.73 53.46
N ILE A 439 -12.46 3.95 53.95
CA ILE A 439 -11.54 4.65 54.86
C ILE A 439 -12.26 5.05 56.13
N ASN A 440 -11.63 4.76 57.27
CA ASN A 440 -12.05 5.31 58.54
C ASN A 440 -11.25 6.59 58.84
N TYR A 441 -11.83 7.73 58.50
CA TYR A 441 -11.21 9.05 58.71
C TYR A 441 -11.03 9.40 60.20
N GLU A 442 -11.91 8.92 61.08
CA GLU A 442 -11.81 9.19 62.53
C GLU A 442 -10.63 8.45 63.16
N GLU A 443 -10.40 7.20 62.77
CA GLU A 443 -9.30 6.36 63.30
C GLU A 443 -7.99 6.51 62.50
N GLY A 444 -8.04 7.12 61.31
CA GLY A 444 -6.90 7.18 60.40
C GLY A 444 -6.49 5.81 59.87
N THR A 445 -7.44 4.88 59.72
CA THR A 445 -7.20 3.51 59.27
C THR A 445 -7.82 3.26 57.89
N VAL A 446 -7.27 2.30 57.16
CA VAL A 446 -7.72 1.93 55.81
C VAL A 446 -8.23 0.47 55.74
N PRO A 447 -9.28 0.12 56.52
CA PRO A 447 -9.78 -1.25 56.61
C PRO A 447 -10.41 -1.77 55.31
N GLY A 448 -10.62 -0.93 54.30
CA GLY A 448 -11.06 -1.37 52.98
C GLY A 448 -9.94 -1.85 52.06
N PHE A 449 -8.66 -1.70 52.43
CA PHE A 449 -7.53 -1.90 51.51
C PHE A 449 -6.76 -3.22 51.75
N TYR A 450 -7.28 -4.13 52.59
CA TYR A 450 -6.62 -5.39 52.92
C TYR A 450 -6.31 -6.24 51.66
N ASN A 451 -5.10 -6.82 51.60
CA ASN A 451 -4.56 -7.67 50.52
C ASN A 451 -4.11 -6.98 49.22
N TYR A 452 -4.05 -5.64 49.17
CA TYR A 452 -3.61 -4.89 47.99
C TYR A 452 -2.38 -4.01 48.26
N ASP A 453 -1.68 -3.59 47.20
CA ASP A 453 -0.60 -2.58 47.26
C ASP A 453 -1.20 -1.22 47.64
N VAL A 454 -1.27 -0.93 48.95
CA VAL A 454 -1.88 0.28 49.51
C VAL A 454 -1.33 1.57 48.87
N PRO A 455 -0.01 1.75 48.67
CA PRO A 455 0.54 2.86 47.90
C PRO A 455 -0.11 3.06 46.52
N GLN A 456 -0.44 2.00 45.78
CA GLN A 456 -1.02 2.12 44.44
C GLN A 456 -2.39 2.83 44.45
N ILE A 457 -3.15 2.72 45.55
CA ILE A 457 -4.45 3.39 45.70
C ILE A 457 -4.28 4.91 45.73
N ALA A 458 -3.25 5.40 46.42
CA ALA A 458 -2.90 6.81 46.44
C ALA A 458 -2.55 7.34 45.04
N ARG A 459 -1.90 6.53 44.20
CA ARG A 459 -1.57 6.93 42.81
C ARG A 459 -2.81 7.17 41.95
N GLY A 460 -3.82 6.31 42.07
CA GLY A 460 -5.09 6.50 41.36
C GLY A 460 -5.79 7.78 41.79
N LEU A 461 -5.84 8.05 43.09
CA LEU A 461 -6.37 9.30 43.64
C LEU A 461 -5.57 10.53 43.18
N GLU A 462 -4.24 10.42 43.14
CA GLU A 462 -3.35 11.48 42.66
C GLU A 462 -3.55 11.75 41.15
N SER A 463 -3.83 10.72 40.35
CA SER A 463 -4.20 10.91 38.94
C SER A 463 -5.46 11.80 38.80
N PHE A 464 -6.45 11.61 39.68
CA PHE A 464 -7.63 12.48 39.74
C PHE A 464 -7.27 13.91 40.15
N VAL A 465 -6.43 14.10 41.18
CA VAL A 465 -5.96 15.43 41.60
C VAL A 465 -5.37 16.16 40.41
N ARG A 466 -4.44 15.54 39.68
CA ARG A 466 -3.78 16.12 38.51
C ARG A 466 -4.75 16.43 37.37
N CYS A 467 -5.69 15.52 37.08
CA CYS A 467 -6.74 15.79 36.10
C CYS A 467 -7.64 16.96 36.52
N TYR A 468 -8.02 17.05 37.79
CA TYR A 468 -8.83 18.16 38.31
C TYR A 468 -8.07 19.49 38.22
N GLU A 469 -6.78 19.48 38.53
CA GLU A 469 -5.92 20.65 38.38
C GLU A 469 -5.84 21.16 36.95
N ARG A 470 -5.73 20.26 35.96
CA ARG A 470 -5.76 20.60 34.53
C ARG A 470 -7.15 21.06 34.08
N ASP A 471 -8.19 20.28 34.37
CA ASP A 471 -9.55 20.49 33.86
C ASP A 471 -10.26 21.66 34.55
N VAL A 472 -10.23 21.73 35.87
CA VAL A 472 -11.03 22.70 36.63
C VAL A 472 -10.19 23.91 37.04
N LEU A 473 -9.00 23.68 37.60
CA LEU A 473 -8.15 24.79 38.10
C LEU A 473 -7.28 25.43 37.01
N LYS A 474 -7.21 24.83 35.82
CA LYS A 474 -6.41 25.29 34.67
C LYS A 474 -4.92 25.48 35.01
N LYS A 475 -4.38 24.60 35.85
CA LYS A 475 -2.96 24.54 36.16
C LYS A 475 -2.21 23.68 35.15
N ASP A 476 -0.95 23.99 34.97
CA ASP A 476 -0.01 23.13 34.24
C ASP A 476 0.44 21.99 35.16
N SER A 477 -0.33 20.89 35.14
CA SER A 477 -0.13 19.72 36.02
C SER A 477 0.00 18.46 35.16
N ALA A 478 1.19 17.87 35.12
CA ALA A 478 1.43 16.69 34.30
C ALA A 478 0.55 15.49 34.74
N PRO A 479 0.06 14.65 33.79
CA PRO A 479 -0.53 13.35 34.14
C PRO A 479 0.39 12.52 35.03
N PHE A 480 -0.15 11.59 35.82
CA PHE A 480 0.64 10.92 36.87
C PHE A 480 1.89 10.23 36.32
N TRP A 481 1.74 9.55 35.18
CA TRP A 481 2.81 8.78 34.53
C TRP A 481 3.79 9.61 33.69
N ILE A 482 3.53 10.91 33.53
CA ILE A 482 4.37 11.84 32.78
C ILE A 482 5.17 12.69 33.78
N PHE A 483 6.49 12.58 33.79
CA PHE A 483 7.33 13.23 34.81
C PHE A 483 7.96 14.54 34.31
N THR A 484 7.29 15.24 33.39
CA THR A 484 7.76 16.56 32.93
C THR A 484 7.71 17.62 34.04
N ASP A 485 7.04 17.33 35.15
CA ASP A 485 6.98 18.14 36.37
C ASP A 485 8.05 17.75 37.41
N VAL A 486 8.93 16.79 37.11
CA VAL A 486 10.02 16.37 38.00
C VAL A 486 11.34 16.94 37.50
N GLU A 487 12.03 17.69 38.37
CA GLU A 487 13.35 18.21 38.07
C GLU A 487 14.42 17.15 38.36
N VAL A 488 15.22 16.82 37.34
CA VAL A 488 16.35 15.87 37.45
C VAL A 488 17.62 16.58 36.98
N PRO A 489 18.36 17.25 37.87
CA PRO A 489 19.42 18.19 37.48
C PRO A 489 20.54 17.57 36.64
N THR A 490 20.94 16.34 36.93
CA THR A 490 22.02 15.63 36.23
C THR A 490 21.61 15.13 34.85
N LYS A 491 20.31 15.07 34.55
CA LYS A 491 19.78 14.50 33.30
C LYS A 491 20.28 15.21 32.07
N ALA A 492 20.16 16.54 32.04
CA ALA A 492 20.62 17.35 30.91
C ALA A 492 22.14 17.27 30.72
N VAL A 493 22.89 17.10 31.81
CA VAL A 493 24.34 16.90 31.77
C VAL A 493 24.69 15.54 31.17
N ASN A 494 24.01 14.47 31.62
CA ASN A 494 24.15 13.14 31.06
C ASN A 494 23.77 13.09 29.58
N ASP A 495 22.68 13.75 29.17
CA ASP A 495 22.26 13.86 27.76
C ASP A 495 23.34 14.55 26.91
N ALA A 496 23.87 15.68 27.40
CA ALA A 496 24.94 16.41 26.72
C ALA A 496 26.19 15.54 26.53
N ILE A 497 26.66 14.87 27.58
CA ILE A 497 27.87 14.03 27.54
C ILE A 497 27.67 12.78 26.66
N LEU A 498 26.53 12.09 26.78
CA LEU A 498 26.27 10.86 26.03
C LEU A 498 26.01 11.12 24.55
N SER A 499 25.57 12.34 24.19
CA SER A 499 25.42 12.76 22.79
C SER A 499 26.75 12.99 22.07
N LEU A 500 27.86 13.18 22.80
CA LEU A 500 29.17 13.45 22.22
C LEU A 500 29.64 12.28 21.34
N ASN A 501 30.09 12.57 20.13
CA ASN A 501 30.50 11.61 19.11
C ASN A 501 31.55 12.22 18.15
N GLY A 502 31.95 11.49 17.10
CA GLY A 502 32.97 11.94 16.15
C GLY A 502 32.66 13.25 15.42
N SER A 503 31.39 13.63 15.34
CA SER A 503 30.92 14.88 14.71
C SER A 503 30.74 16.05 15.66
N SER A 504 30.92 15.86 16.97
CA SER A 504 30.73 16.92 17.97
C SER A 504 31.72 18.08 17.79
N THR A 505 31.25 19.29 18.02
CA THR A 505 32.07 20.50 17.96
C THR A 505 32.79 20.75 19.30
N ASP A 506 33.84 21.59 19.28
CA ASP A 506 34.47 22.05 20.52
C ASP A 506 33.47 22.79 21.42
N GLU A 507 32.46 23.43 20.81
CA GLU A 507 31.36 24.11 21.51
C GLU A 507 30.45 23.11 22.23
N ASP A 508 30.11 21.98 21.61
CA ASP A 508 29.30 20.93 22.25
C ASP A 508 30.00 20.35 23.49
N ILE A 509 31.30 20.09 23.38
CA ILE A 509 32.13 19.58 24.48
C ILE A 509 32.21 20.62 25.62
N ALA A 510 32.47 21.88 25.27
CA ALA A 510 32.51 22.97 26.24
C ALA A 510 31.16 23.20 26.94
N ASN A 511 30.05 23.07 26.21
CA ASN A 511 28.70 23.17 26.76
C ASN A 511 28.39 22.02 27.72
N ALA A 512 28.78 20.78 27.38
CA ALA A 512 28.64 19.64 28.29
C ALA A 512 29.42 19.85 29.60
N ARG A 513 30.66 20.36 29.51
CA ARG A 513 31.45 20.73 30.70
C ARG A 513 30.80 21.85 31.51
N ALA A 514 30.33 22.90 30.85
CA ALA A 514 29.68 24.02 31.53
C ALA A 514 28.40 23.58 32.25
N ALA A 515 27.62 22.67 31.64
CA ALA A 515 26.43 22.08 32.26
C ALA A 515 26.77 21.28 33.52
N TYR A 516 27.83 20.46 33.48
CA TYR A 516 28.32 19.76 34.68
C TYR A 516 28.78 20.74 35.77
N GLU A 517 29.54 21.78 35.42
CA GLU A 517 30.03 22.75 36.40
C GLU A 517 28.92 23.57 37.06
N ALA A 518 27.77 23.70 36.40
CA ALA A 518 26.59 24.39 36.93
C ALA A 518 25.78 23.58 37.94
N LEU A 519 26.03 22.26 38.07
CA LEU A 519 25.41 21.44 39.10
C LEU A 519 25.82 21.90 40.51
N ASP A 520 24.93 21.72 41.49
CA ASP A 520 25.29 21.89 42.89
C ASP A 520 26.19 20.75 43.41
N GLU A 521 26.76 20.92 44.60
CA GLU A 521 27.70 19.97 45.18
C GLU A 521 27.06 18.60 45.47
N THR A 522 25.77 18.56 45.80
CA THR A 522 25.04 17.31 46.07
C THR A 522 24.94 16.47 44.79
N HIS A 523 24.59 17.08 43.67
CA HIS A 523 24.47 16.42 42.38
C HIS A 523 25.85 16.09 41.77
N LYS A 524 26.87 16.92 42.00
CA LYS A 524 28.26 16.60 41.63
C LYS A 524 28.80 15.38 42.39
N GLU A 525 28.49 15.24 43.68
CA GLU A 525 28.95 14.11 44.50
C GLU A 525 28.39 12.77 43.99
N ILE A 526 27.14 12.77 43.50
CA ILE A 526 26.45 11.56 43.03
C ILE A 526 26.58 11.32 41.53
N PHE A 527 27.14 12.23 40.74
CA PHE A 527 27.22 12.11 39.28
C PHE A 527 28.03 10.88 38.82
N ASN A 528 27.67 10.32 37.67
CA ASN A 528 28.35 9.17 37.08
C ASN A 528 29.82 9.50 36.71
N GLN A 529 30.77 8.76 37.29
CA GLN A 529 32.19 8.95 37.04
C GLN A 529 32.62 8.48 35.65
N GLU A 530 32.03 7.41 35.11
CA GLU A 530 32.30 6.92 33.76
C GLU A 530 31.86 7.95 32.70
N HIS A 531 30.78 8.69 32.97
CA HIS A 531 30.35 9.80 32.10
C HIS A 531 31.31 11.00 32.18
N LEU A 532 31.84 11.32 33.36
CA LEU A 532 32.88 12.34 33.48
C LEU A 532 34.18 11.95 32.78
N GLU A 533 34.58 10.68 32.87
CA GLU A 533 35.71 10.14 32.12
C GLU A 533 35.47 10.21 30.61
N ARG A 534 34.24 9.93 30.16
CA ARG A 534 33.84 10.13 28.76
C ARG A 534 33.96 11.59 28.33
N LEU A 535 33.48 12.53 29.13
CA LEU A 535 33.63 13.96 28.84
C LEU A 535 35.11 14.35 28.73
N ALA A 536 35.93 13.91 29.68
CA ALA A 536 37.38 14.14 29.67
C ALA A 536 38.05 13.49 28.44
N TYR A 537 37.58 12.33 27.99
CA TYR A 537 38.06 11.70 26.75
C TYR A 537 37.83 12.62 25.54
N PHE A 538 36.65 13.20 25.39
CA PHE A 538 36.37 14.14 24.30
C PHE A 538 37.14 15.46 24.41
N GLU A 539 37.31 15.99 25.63
CA GLU A 539 38.14 17.18 25.89
C GLU A 539 39.61 16.97 25.49
N ASN A 540 40.09 15.72 25.51
CA ASN A 540 41.47 15.36 25.21
C ASN A 540 41.64 14.71 23.83
N GLY A 541 40.83 15.09 22.85
CA GLY A 541 41.00 14.67 21.45
C GLY A 541 40.24 13.40 21.05
N GLY A 542 39.43 12.83 21.95
CA GLY A 542 38.61 11.65 21.68
C GLY A 542 37.65 11.80 20.49
N ARG A 543 37.25 13.03 20.14
CA ARG A 543 36.45 13.30 18.93
C ARG A 543 37.07 12.71 17.68
N ASP A 544 38.35 13.00 17.43
CA ASP A 544 38.98 12.63 16.17
C ASP A 544 39.13 11.10 16.07
N ILE A 545 39.33 10.43 17.22
CA ILE A 545 39.36 8.98 17.35
C ILE A 545 37.99 8.38 17.00
N GLU A 546 36.91 8.89 17.60
CA GLU A 546 35.55 8.40 17.32
C GLU A 546 35.14 8.68 15.87
N ALA A 547 35.50 9.83 15.31
CA ALA A 547 35.26 10.14 13.89
C ALA A 547 35.93 9.12 12.95
N ALA A 548 37.15 8.69 13.27
CA ALA A 548 37.84 7.66 12.51
C ALA A 548 37.16 6.29 12.66
N LYS A 549 36.76 5.90 13.88
CA LYS A 549 36.02 4.63 14.12
C LYS A 549 34.70 4.61 13.36
N GLU A 550 33.90 5.66 13.46
CA GLU A 550 32.60 5.78 12.79
C GLU A 550 32.72 5.63 11.28
N LEU A 551 33.71 6.30 10.65
CA LEU A 551 33.95 6.16 9.20
C LEU A 551 34.38 4.74 8.81
N ILE A 552 35.19 4.05 9.63
CA ILE A 552 35.59 2.66 9.38
C ILE A 552 34.41 1.70 9.58
N ASP A 553 33.58 1.94 10.59
CA ASP A 553 32.42 1.11 10.90
C ASP A 553 31.34 1.23 9.83
N GLN A 554 31.21 2.39 9.18
CA GLN A 554 30.33 2.60 8.02
C GLN A 554 30.77 1.83 6.76
N ILE A 555 32.03 1.41 6.64
CA ILE A 555 32.49 0.62 5.49
C ILE A 555 31.64 -0.67 5.42
N PRO A 556 31.04 -1.02 4.27
CA PRO A 556 30.28 -2.25 4.15
C PRO A 556 31.11 -3.50 4.47
N ALA A 557 30.43 -4.61 4.77
CA ALA A 557 31.09 -5.90 4.89
C ALA A 557 31.82 -6.24 3.59
N TYR A 558 32.91 -7.02 3.67
CA TYR A 558 33.80 -7.28 2.53
C TYR A 558 33.03 -7.73 1.27
N ASP A 559 32.05 -8.63 1.41
CA ASP A 559 31.27 -9.17 0.29
C ASP A 559 30.22 -8.21 -0.28
N GLU A 560 29.89 -7.15 0.46
CA GLU A 560 28.90 -6.13 0.08
C GLU A 560 29.53 -4.89 -0.55
N LEU A 561 30.86 -4.75 -0.46
CA LEU A 561 31.61 -3.63 -1.03
C LEU A 561 31.40 -3.47 -2.54
N LYS A 562 31.25 -2.22 -2.97
CA LYS A 562 31.08 -1.80 -4.36
C LYS A 562 32.06 -0.69 -4.72
N ALA A 563 32.25 -0.46 -6.01
CA ALA A 563 33.17 0.59 -6.49
C ALA A 563 32.76 2.00 -6.01
N GLU A 564 31.46 2.22 -5.77
CA GLU A 564 30.92 3.50 -5.28
C GLU A 564 31.32 3.83 -3.83
N ASP A 565 31.76 2.85 -3.03
CA ASP A 565 32.15 3.05 -1.62
C ASP A 565 33.55 3.70 -1.47
N LYS A 566 34.21 4.04 -2.59
CA LYS A 566 35.56 4.59 -2.62
C LYS A 566 35.74 5.84 -1.75
N GLU A 567 34.82 6.79 -1.83
CA GLU A 567 34.94 8.04 -1.07
C GLU A 567 34.92 7.80 0.44
N LEU A 568 34.14 6.81 0.89
CA LEU A 568 34.06 6.41 2.29
C LEU A 568 35.37 5.78 2.76
N VAL A 569 35.93 4.83 2.00
CA VAL A 569 37.21 4.18 2.32
C VAL A 569 38.37 5.20 2.37
N VAL A 570 38.42 6.12 1.40
CA VAL A 570 39.42 7.20 1.37
C VAL A 570 39.27 8.12 2.58
N SER A 571 38.03 8.48 2.93
CA SER A 571 37.75 9.35 4.09
C SER A 571 38.13 8.67 5.41
N ALA A 572 37.81 7.38 5.56
CA ALA A 572 38.18 6.58 6.73
C ALA A 572 39.70 6.50 6.90
N ARG A 573 40.46 6.23 5.82
CA ARG A 573 41.93 6.24 5.88
C ARG A 573 42.48 7.62 6.20
N ALA A 574 41.94 8.68 5.60
CA ALA A 574 42.38 10.04 5.86
C ALA A 574 42.12 10.46 7.32
N ALA A 575 41.00 10.04 7.91
CA ALA A 575 40.71 10.25 9.32
C ALA A 575 41.69 9.48 10.22
N TYR A 576 41.94 8.20 9.93
CA TYR A 576 42.93 7.39 10.64
C TYR A 576 44.34 8.02 10.60
N GLU A 577 44.77 8.54 9.45
CA GLU A 577 46.11 9.12 9.32
C GLU A 577 46.29 10.45 10.06
N LYS A 578 45.19 11.18 10.35
CA LYS A 578 45.24 12.39 11.18
C LYS A 578 45.48 12.10 12.66
N LEU A 579 45.17 10.89 13.12
CA LEU A 579 45.37 10.48 14.50
C LEU A 579 46.86 10.44 14.86
N SER A 580 47.17 10.84 16.09
CA SER A 580 48.51 10.68 16.65
C SER A 580 48.88 9.21 16.81
N THR A 581 50.16 8.91 17.00
CA THR A 581 50.64 7.52 17.17
C THR A 581 49.94 6.82 18.34
N ASP A 582 49.70 7.54 19.44
CA ASP A 582 49.06 6.98 20.64
C ASP A 582 47.56 6.79 20.39
N ASP A 583 46.89 7.74 19.74
CA ASP A 583 45.46 7.68 19.42
C ASP A 583 45.10 6.52 18.48
N ARG A 584 45.99 6.18 17.54
CA ARG A 584 45.81 5.06 16.62
C ARG A 584 45.68 3.71 17.34
N THR A 585 46.17 3.58 18.57
CA THR A 585 46.02 2.36 19.38
C THR A 585 44.56 2.11 19.81
N SER A 586 43.72 3.14 19.78
CA SER A 586 42.28 3.05 20.07
C SER A 586 41.45 2.48 18.91
N ILE A 587 42.04 2.34 17.72
CA ILE A 587 41.40 1.69 16.57
C ILE A 587 41.69 0.19 16.62
N THR A 588 40.65 -0.63 16.59
CA THR A 588 40.80 -2.07 16.79
C THR A 588 41.50 -2.76 15.62
N ALA A 589 42.10 -3.92 15.87
CA ALA A 589 42.70 -4.73 14.82
C ALA A 589 41.68 -5.17 13.76
N GLU A 590 40.42 -5.41 14.16
CA GLU A 590 39.32 -5.74 13.26
C GLU A 590 38.94 -4.55 12.35
N GLN A 591 38.82 -3.35 12.92
CA GLN A 591 38.57 -2.12 12.16
C GLN A 591 39.69 -1.86 11.14
N LEU A 592 40.94 -2.04 11.55
CA LEU A 592 42.09 -1.87 10.65
C LEU A 592 42.13 -2.91 9.54
N ASP A 593 41.84 -4.18 9.83
CA ASP A 593 41.74 -5.25 8.83
C ASP A 593 40.61 -4.98 7.83
N LYS A 594 39.45 -4.54 8.32
CA LYS A 594 38.31 -4.13 7.49
C LYS A 594 38.69 -3.00 6.53
N LEU A 595 39.33 -1.94 7.04
CA LEU A 595 39.80 -0.83 6.23
C LEU A 595 40.84 -1.29 5.19
N ALA A 596 41.85 -2.06 5.60
CA ALA A 596 42.90 -2.54 4.69
C ALA A 596 42.35 -3.44 3.57
N LYS A 597 41.41 -4.33 3.88
CA LYS A 597 40.75 -5.17 2.87
C LYS A 597 39.93 -4.35 1.88
N ALA A 598 39.23 -3.32 2.37
CA ALA A 598 38.47 -2.42 1.50
C ALA A 598 39.40 -1.65 0.55
N GLU A 599 40.55 -1.17 1.04
CA GLU A 599 41.54 -0.46 0.21
C GLU A 599 42.13 -1.31 -0.91
N ILE A 600 42.21 -2.63 -0.74
CA ILE A 600 42.65 -3.56 -1.79
C ILE A 600 41.51 -3.86 -2.76
N LYS A 601 40.29 -4.08 -2.24
CA LYS A 601 39.14 -4.50 -3.05
C LYS A 601 38.59 -3.39 -3.93
N ILE A 602 38.51 -2.16 -3.44
CA ILE A 602 37.92 -1.03 -4.17
C ILE A 602 38.62 -0.78 -5.52
N PRO A 603 39.96 -0.66 -5.60
CA PRO A 603 40.65 -0.50 -6.88
C PRO A 603 40.41 -1.67 -7.86
N ALA A 604 40.26 -2.89 -7.36
CA ALA A 604 39.93 -4.04 -8.19
C ALA A 604 38.51 -3.91 -8.77
N LEU A 605 37.52 -3.53 -7.95
CA LEU A 605 36.14 -3.30 -8.39
C LEU A 605 36.03 -2.14 -9.40
N GLU A 606 36.74 -1.04 -9.19
CA GLU A 606 36.83 0.07 -10.17
C GLU A 606 37.38 -0.43 -11.51
N ALA A 607 38.43 -1.26 -11.48
CA ALA A 607 39.00 -1.86 -12.67
C ALA A 607 38.02 -2.80 -13.37
N GLU A 608 37.27 -3.63 -12.62
CA GLU A 608 36.23 -4.50 -13.18
C GLU A 608 35.15 -3.70 -13.91
N VAL A 609 34.65 -2.61 -13.31
CA VAL A 609 33.68 -1.72 -13.97
C VAL A 609 34.26 -1.19 -15.29
N ALA A 610 35.47 -0.64 -15.27
CA ALA A 610 36.12 -0.11 -16.46
C ALA A 610 36.34 -1.17 -17.55
N ILE A 611 36.79 -2.37 -17.18
CA ILE A 611 37.01 -3.50 -18.09
C ILE A 611 35.70 -3.94 -18.74
N LEU A 612 34.64 -4.10 -17.92
CA LEU A 612 33.34 -4.55 -18.41
C LEU A 612 32.66 -3.49 -19.28
N ASP A 613 32.85 -2.20 -18.99
CA ASP A 613 32.34 -1.12 -19.82
C ASP A 613 33.00 -1.08 -21.20
N ILE A 614 34.31 -1.32 -21.29
CA ILE A 614 34.99 -1.49 -22.57
C ILE A 614 34.37 -2.68 -23.32
N ALA A 615 34.23 -3.83 -22.64
CA ALA A 615 33.73 -5.07 -23.25
C ALA A 615 32.24 -5.02 -23.65
N ASN A 616 31.44 -4.15 -23.02
CA ASN A 616 30.01 -4.00 -23.30
C ASN A 616 29.72 -3.57 -24.75
N ASP A 617 30.60 -2.79 -25.38
CA ASP A 617 30.55 -2.60 -26.84
C ASP A 617 31.20 -3.78 -27.55
N PHE A 618 30.39 -4.83 -27.74
CA PHE A 618 30.78 -6.15 -28.20
C PHE A 618 31.41 -6.15 -29.61
N THR A 619 32.71 -5.88 -29.66
CA THR A 619 33.56 -5.90 -30.85
C THR A 619 34.88 -6.61 -30.53
N ALA A 620 35.52 -7.21 -31.54
CA ALA A 620 36.80 -7.90 -31.33
C ALA A 620 37.87 -6.97 -30.74
N GLU A 621 37.94 -5.72 -31.24
CA GLU A 621 38.87 -4.70 -30.75
C GLU A 621 38.65 -4.35 -29.27
N ASN A 622 37.39 -4.13 -28.86
CA ASN A 622 37.10 -3.77 -27.47
C ASN A 622 37.29 -4.95 -26.51
N ILE A 623 36.92 -6.17 -26.94
CA ILE A 623 37.16 -7.37 -26.12
C ILE A 623 38.65 -7.58 -25.89
N GLU A 624 39.48 -7.40 -26.94
CA GLU A 624 40.94 -7.46 -26.81
C GLU A 624 41.48 -6.38 -25.87
N LYS A 625 41.02 -5.13 -26.01
CA LYS A 625 41.41 -4.04 -25.09
C LYS A 625 41.00 -4.32 -23.64
N ALA A 626 39.81 -4.85 -23.43
CA ALA A 626 39.32 -5.20 -22.09
C ALA A 626 40.14 -6.33 -21.47
N ARG A 627 40.52 -7.36 -22.26
CA ARG A 627 41.45 -8.41 -21.81
C ARG A 627 42.83 -7.86 -21.49
N GLN A 628 43.39 -7.00 -22.34
CA GLN A 628 44.67 -6.35 -22.07
C GLN A 628 44.63 -5.54 -20.78
N ALA A 629 43.54 -4.79 -20.52
CA ALA A 629 43.36 -4.08 -19.26
C ALA A 629 43.28 -5.04 -18.06
N TYR A 630 42.54 -6.14 -18.16
CA TYR A 630 42.50 -7.19 -17.13
C TYR A 630 43.88 -7.81 -16.85
N ASP A 631 44.65 -8.11 -17.90
CA ASP A 631 45.96 -8.76 -17.79
C ASP A 631 47.02 -7.84 -17.16
N THR A 632 46.80 -6.52 -17.15
CA THR A 632 47.68 -5.56 -16.46
C THR A 632 47.44 -5.48 -14.95
N LEU A 633 46.35 -6.05 -14.45
CA LEU A 633 46.03 -6.07 -13.02
C LEU A 633 46.98 -6.99 -12.24
N THR A 634 47.17 -6.69 -10.96
CA THR A 634 47.93 -7.59 -10.08
C THR A 634 47.20 -8.91 -9.89
N LYS A 635 47.94 -9.96 -9.50
CA LYS A 635 47.34 -11.28 -9.28
C LYS A 635 46.23 -11.24 -8.21
N GLU A 636 46.43 -10.45 -7.16
CA GLU A 636 45.45 -10.23 -6.09
C GLU A 636 44.19 -9.53 -6.60
N GLN A 637 44.32 -8.48 -7.42
CA GLN A 637 43.15 -7.83 -8.04
C GLN A 637 42.39 -8.79 -8.95
N GLN A 638 43.10 -9.59 -9.76
CA GLN A 638 42.49 -10.60 -10.63
C GLN A 638 41.72 -11.66 -9.84
N ASP A 639 42.24 -12.10 -8.70
CA ASP A 639 41.59 -13.08 -7.84
C ASP A 639 40.32 -12.52 -7.17
N ILE A 640 40.20 -11.19 -7.04
CA ILE A 640 39.00 -10.50 -6.55
C ILE A 640 37.91 -10.43 -7.63
N ILE A 641 38.26 -10.07 -8.88
CA ILE A 641 37.30 -9.78 -9.95
C ILE A 641 37.08 -10.94 -10.92
N THR A 642 36.80 -12.12 -10.37
CA THR A 642 36.59 -13.36 -11.16
C THR A 642 35.43 -13.27 -12.15
N THR A 643 34.41 -12.44 -11.87
CA THR A 643 33.29 -12.20 -12.79
C THR A 643 33.75 -11.56 -14.09
N ALA A 644 34.63 -10.55 -14.03
CA ALA A 644 35.25 -9.97 -15.22
C ALA A 644 35.99 -11.03 -16.06
N TYR A 645 36.77 -11.90 -15.40
CA TYR A 645 37.50 -12.96 -16.09
C TYR A 645 36.57 -13.91 -16.85
N ASP A 646 35.52 -14.41 -16.19
CA ASP A 646 34.57 -15.34 -16.79
C ASP A 646 33.82 -14.70 -17.97
N LYS A 647 33.40 -13.44 -17.80
CA LYS A 647 32.67 -12.70 -18.84
C LYS A 647 33.55 -12.40 -20.06
N LEU A 648 34.81 -12.00 -19.85
CA LEU A 648 35.76 -11.80 -20.95
C LEU A 648 36.03 -13.11 -21.70
N THR A 649 36.24 -14.21 -20.97
CA THR A 649 36.46 -15.52 -21.57
C THR A 649 35.27 -15.97 -22.41
N PHE A 650 34.05 -15.74 -21.92
CA PHE A 650 32.83 -15.97 -22.69
C PHE A 650 32.75 -15.09 -23.95
N TYR A 651 33.08 -13.80 -23.85
CA TYR A 651 33.04 -12.87 -24.98
C TYR A 651 34.08 -13.20 -26.05
N GLU A 652 35.29 -13.61 -25.68
CA GLU A 652 36.34 -14.06 -26.59
C GLU A 652 35.94 -15.29 -27.41
N GLU A 653 35.21 -16.23 -26.80
CA GLU A 653 34.67 -17.37 -27.54
C GLU A 653 33.47 -16.99 -28.42
N ALA A 654 32.58 -16.13 -27.91
CA ALA A 654 31.40 -15.69 -28.64
C ALA A 654 31.74 -14.86 -29.89
N ILE A 655 32.72 -13.94 -29.79
CA ILE A 655 33.03 -13.01 -30.89
C ILE A 655 33.53 -13.74 -32.14
N LYS A 656 34.28 -14.84 -31.97
CA LYS A 656 34.80 -15.71 -33.05
C LYS A 656 33.70 -16.22 -33.99
N VAL A 657 32.48 -16.41 -33.48
CA VAL A 657 31.34 -16.89 -34.27
C VAL A 657 30.31 -15.81 -34.59
N VAL A 658 30.15 -14.80 -33.74
CA VAL A 658 29.20 -13.69 -33.93
C VAL A 658 29.68 -12.71 -35.00
N GLU A 659 30.97 -12.35 -35.00
CA GLU A 659 31.52 -11.37 -35.94
C GLU A 659 31.34 -11.79 -37.42
N PRO A 660 31.59 -13.04 -37.84
CA PRO A 660 31.30 -13.50 -39.20
C PRO A 660 29.81 -13.35 -39.59
N VAL A 661 28.89 -13.51 -38.65
CA VAL A 661 27.44 -13.31 -38.88
C VAL A 661 27.14 -11.83 -39.11
N ILE A 662 27.68 -10.95 -38.27
CA ILE A 662 27.57 -9.49 -38.42
C ILE A 662 28.14 -9.06 -39.78
N GLY A 663 29.29 -9.60 -40.20
CA GLY A 663 29.87 -9.35 -41.51
C GLY A 663 28.94 -9.71 -42.67
N LYS A 664 28.27 -10.88 -42.62
CA LYS A 664 27.26 -11.28 -43.62
C LYS A 664 26.06 -10.34 -43.66
N ILE A 665 25.60 -9.86 -42.50
CA ILE A 665 24.49 -8.90 -42.40
C ILE A 665 24.94 -7.53 -42.95
N ASN A 666 26.16 -7.10 -42.65
CA ASN A 666 26.68 -5.80 -43.06
C ASN A 666 26.86 -5.68 -44.57
N ALA A 667 27.22 -6.79 -45.23
CA ALA A 667 27.30 -6.88 -46.69
C ALA A 667 25.94 -6.71 -47.41
N LEU A 668 24.81 -6.72 -46.68
CA LEU A 668 23.49 -6.47 -47.25
C LEU A 668 23.23 -4.96 -47.31
N ASN A 669 22.77 -4.47 -48.46
CA ASN A 669 22.27 -3.09 -48.59
C ASN A 669 20.79 -3.11 -49.03
N PRO A 670 19.83 -3.01 -48.09
CA PRO A 670 18.40 -3.11 -48.39
C PRO A 670 17.89 -2.17 -49.49
N SER A 671 18.53 -1.02 -49.69
CA SER A 671 18.12 -0.04 -50.72
C SER A 671 18.44 -0.49 -52.15
N THR A 672 19.54 -1.24 -52.34
CA THR A 672 20.06 -1.63 -53.66
C THR A 672 19.89 -3.12 -53.99
N LEU A 673 19.41 -3.93 -53.03
CA LEU A 673 19.19 -5.37 -53.22
C LEU A 673 18.34 -5.69 -54.47
N LYS A 674 18.78 -6.71 -55.21
CA LYS A 674 18.07 -7.28 -56.35
C LYS A 674 17.61 -8.70 -56.02
N LEU A 675 16.70 -9.24 -56.82
CA LEU A 675 16.17 -10.59 -56.60
C LEU A 675 17.27 -11.68 -56.67
N THR A 676 18.35 -11.43 -57.42
CA THR A 676 19.53 -12.30 -57.49
C THR A 676 20.31 -12.39 -56.18
N ASP A 677 20.14 -11.44 -55.25
CA ASP A 677 20.81 -11.41 -53.96
C ASP A 677 20.07 -12.22 -52.87
N LYS A 678 18.95 -12.89 -53.21
CA LYS A 678 18.17 -13.68 -52.26
C LYS A 678 19.02 -14.69 -51.48
N SER A 679 19.95 -15.38 -52.15
CA SER A 679 20.83 -16.36 -51.51
C SER A 679 21.71 -15.74 -50.42
N LYS A 680 22.17 -14.49 -50.59
CA LYS A 680 22.96 -13.76 -49.60
C LYS A 680 22.14 -13.44 -48.34
N VAL A 681 20.91 -12.96 -48.53
CA VAL A 681 19.99 -12.66 -47.41
C VAL A 681 19.63 -13.94 -46.64
N THR A 682 19.31 -15.03 -47.34
CA THR A 682 19.04 -16.33 -46.70
C THR A 682 20.27 -16.88 -45.98
N ALA A 683 21.48 -16.73 -46.55
CA ALA A 683 22.71 -17.15 -45.89
C ALA A 683 23.00 -16.35 -44.61
N ALA A 684 22.76 -15.04 -44.60
CA ALA A 684 22.91 -14.20 -43.40
C ALA A 684 21.91 -14.61 -42.30
N ARG A 685 20.63 -14.82 -42.65
CA ARG A 685 19.61 -15.32 -41.71
C ARG A 685 19.97 -16.69 -41.17
N LYS A 686 20.35 -17.63 -42.05
CA LYS A 686 20.74 -18.98 -41.61
C LYS A 686 21.94 -18.95 -40.67
N ALA A 687 22.94 -18.12 -40.97
CA ALA A 687 24.11 -17.96 -40.10
C ALA A 687 23.72 -17.42 -38.71
N TYR A 688 22.85 -16.41 -38.65
CA TYR A 688 22.29 -15.92 -37.39
C TYR A 688 21.50 -17.00 -36.63
N GLU A 689 20.63 -17.75 -37.31
CA GLU A 689 19.82 -18.79 -36.65
C GLU A 689 20.64 -19.96 -36.11
N THR A 690 21.84 -20.18 -36.65
CA THR A 690 22.76 -21.26 -36.22
C THR A 690 23.57 -20.88 -34.97
N LEU A 691 23.59 -19.60 -34.57
CA LEU A 691 24.22 -19.18 -33.32
C LEU A 691 23.52 -19.84 -32.12
N LYS A 692 24.28 -20.14 -31.07
CA LYS A 692 23.72 -20.52 -29.75
C LYS A 692 22.82 -19.39 -29.23
N SER A 693 21.84 -19.72 -28.40
CA SER A 693 20.92 -18.74 -27.80
C SER A 693 21.66 -17.58 -27.13
N GLU A 694 22.62 -17.91 -26.27
CA GLU A 694 23.48 -16.96 -25.55
C GLU A 694 24.30 -16.04 -26.48
N TYR A 695 24.64 -16.48 -27.69
CA TYR A 695 25.36 -15.66 -28.68
C TYR A 695 24.43 -14.81 -29.55
N LYS A 696 23.16 -15.20 -29.71
CA LYS A 696 22.18 -14.41 -30.45
C LYS A 696 21.88 -13.08 -29.77
N GLU A 697 21.93 -13.06 -28.44
CA GLU A 697 21.68 -11.87 -27.61
C GLU A 697 22.77 -10.81 -27.78
N LEU A 698 24.00 -11.22 -28.09
CA LEU A 698 25.14 -10.34 -28.36
C LEU A 698 25.05 -9.66 -29.75
N VAL A 699 24.15 -10.11 -30.63
CA VAL A 699 23.93 -9.45 -31.93
C VAL A 699 23.07 -8.21 -31.74
N ALA A 700 23.70 -7.04 -31.78
CA ALA A 700 23.02 -5.77 -31.61
C ALA A 700 21.78 -5.59 -32.53
N GLN A 701 20.71 -5.03 -31.97
CA GLN A 701 19.41 -4.79 -32.63
C GLN A 701 19.54 -4.10 -34.00
N LYS A 702 20.51 -3.19 -34.18
CA LYS A 702 20.76 -2.50 -35.46
C LYS A 702 21.02 -3.48 -36.62
N TYR A 703 21.73 -4.57 -36.36
CA TYR A 703 22.02 -5.60 -37.37
C TYR A 703 20.78 -6.44 -37.67
N LEU A 704 20.01 -6.80 -36.64
CA LEU A 704 18.75 -7.55 -36.81
C LEU A 704 17.71 -6.76 -37.62
N LEU A 705 17.61 -5.46 -37.38
CA LEU A 705 16.76 -4.57 -38.15
C LEU A 705 17.18 -4.51 -39.62
N LYS A 706 18.49 -4.37 -39.89
CA LYS A 706 19.05 -4.38 -41.25
C LYS A 706 18.75 -5.70 -41.98
N LEU A 707 18.90 -6.84 -41.29
CA LEU A 707 18.55 -8.16 -41.82
C LEU A 707 17.05 -8.26 -42.16
N SER A 708 16.17 -7.82 -41.25
CA SER A 708 14.72 -7.81 -41.48
C SER A 708 14.31 -6.93 -42.66
N GLN A 709 14.95 -5.77 -42.83
CA GLN A 709 14.71 -4.88 -43.97
C GLN A 709 15.14 -5.54 -45.29
N ALA A 710 16.29 -6.22 -45.30
CA ALA A 710 16.75 -6.97 -46.47
C ALA A 710 15.76 -8.07 -46.87
N GLU A 711 15.23 -8.81 -45.89
CA GLU A 711 14.21 -9.85 -46.11
C GLU A 711 12.91 -9.28 -46.70
N LYS A 712 12.40 -8.19 -46.11
CA LYS A 712 11.21 -7.48 -46.62
C LYS A 712 11.41 -6.98 -48.05
N LYS A 713 12.60 -6.46 -48.37
CA LYS A 713 12.93 -6.01 -49.73
C LYS A 713 12.88 -7.16 -50.74
N ILE A 714 13.50 -8.30 -50.43
CA ILE A 714 13.48 -9.48 -51.30
C ILE A 714 12.05 -9.98 -51.51
N ALA A 715 11.25 -10.09 -50.45
CA ALA A 715 9.85 -10.51 -50.54
C ALA A 715 9.01 -9.58 -51.43
N ASN A 716 9.24 -8.26 -51.36
CA ASN A 716 8.59 -7.29 -52.22
C ASN A 716 8.99 -7.45 -53.70
N LEU A 717 10.28 -7.65 -53.99
CA LEU A 717 10.78 -7.90 -55.35
C LEU A 717 10.19 -9.19 -55.95
N GLU A 718 10.00 -10.23 -55.15
CA GLU A 718 9.31 -11.46 -55.57
C GLU A 718 7.84 -11.20 -55.95
N LYS A 719 7.14 -10.41 -55.13
CA LYS A 719 5.74 -10.03 -55.38
C LYS A 719 5.59 -9.16 -56.64
N GLU A 720 6.54 -8.27 -56.92
CA GLU A 720 6.55 -7.44 -58.13
C GLU A 720 6.77 -8.28 -59.40
N LYS A 721 7.73 -9.22 -59.37
CA LYS A 721 8.00 -10.14 -60.50
C LYS A 721 6.76 -10.96 -60.87
N LYS A 722 5.99 -11.42 -59.88
CA LYS A 722 4.74 -12.20 -60.11
C LYS A 722 3.62 -11.38 -60.78
N ASN A 723 3.62 -10.06 -60.63
CA ASN A 723 2.53 -9.18 -61.06
C ASN A 723 2.70 -8.51 -62.45
N GLN A 724 3.83 -8.75 -63.13
CA GLN A 724 4.15 -8.13 -64.42
C GLN A 724 3.28 -8.67 -65.58
N LEU A 725 2.71 -7.79 -66.40
CA LEU A 725 1.91 -8.17 -67.57
C LEU A 725 2.80 -8.56 -68.77
N LYS A 726 2.41 -9.57 -69.54
CA LYS A 726 3.19 -10.10 -70.69
C LYS A 726 2.46 -10.06 -72.02
N LYS A 727 3.20 -9.99 -73.13
CA LYS A 727 2.66 -10.11 -74.50
C LYS A 727 1.87 -11.41 -74.65
N GLY A 728 0.72 -11.35 -75.30
CA GLY A 728 -0.18 -12.49 -75.52
C GLY A 728 -1.23 -12.68 -74.43
N GLN A 729 -1.06 -12.10 -73.25
CA GLN A 729 -2.03 -12.14 -72.17
C GLN A 729 -3.35 -11.47 -72.60
N SER A 730 -4.47 -12.11 -72.29
CA SER A 730 -5.81 -11.60 -72.58
C SER A 730 -6.49 -11.14 -71.30
N PHE A 731 -7.33 -10.11 -71.41
CA PHE A 731 -8.13 -9.59 -70.30
C PHE A 731 -9.42 -8.95 -70.82
N THR A 732 -10.38 -8.75 -69.92
CA THR A 732 -11.64 -8.07 -70.21
C THR A 732 -11.64 -6.72 -69.51
N LEU A 733 -12.09 -5.66 -70.19
CA LEU A 733 -12.25 -4.34 -69.60
C LEU A 733 -13.55 -3.70 -70.12
N GLY A 734 -14.48 -3.45 -69.20
CA GLY A 734 -15.85 -3.09 -69.54
C GLY A 734 -16.48 -4.16 -70.44
N LYS A 735 -17.07 -3.75 -71.56
CA LYS A 735 -17.66 -4.67 -72.53
C LYS A 735 -16.66 -5.22 -73.56
N GLY A 736 -15.41 -4.74 -73.57
CA GLY A 736 -14.39 -5.15 -74.54
C GLY A 736 -13.51 -6.28 -74.02
N LYS A 737 -13.20 -7.25 -74.88
CA LYS A 737 -12.16 -8.26 -74.67
C LYS A 737 -10.90 -7.84 -75.41
N TYR A 738 -9.76 -7.89 -74.75
CA TYR A 738 -8.48 -7.40 -75.26
C TYR A 738 -7.39 -8.44 -75.13
N LYS A 739 -6.45 -8.44 -76.07
CA LYS A 739 -5.22 -9.22 -76.02
C LYS A 739 -4.02 -8.28 -76.14
N ILE A 740 -3.09 -8.37 -75.20
CA ILE A 740 -1.85 -7.58 -75.19
C ILE A 740 -0.98 -8.01 -76.36
N THR A 741 -0.64 -7.06 -77.23
CA THR A 741 0.21 -7.30 -78.40
C THR A 741 1.65 -6.80 -78.20
N LYS A 742 1.84 -5.83 -77.30
CA LYS A 742 3.17 -5.35 -76.89
C LYS A 742 3.07 -4.79 -75.47
N VAL A 743 4.07 -5.04 -74.64
CA VAL A 743 4.31 -4.34 -73.37
C VAL A 743 5.65 -3.63 -73.49
N SER A 744 5.73 -2.38 -73.07
CA SER A 744 6.93 -1.54 -73.05
C SER A 744 6.81 -0.59 -71.86
N GLY A 745 7.61 -0.86 -70.81
CA GLY A 745 7.43 -0.21 -69.51
C GLY A 745 6.01 -0.40 -68.97
N LYS A 746 5.40 0.66 -68.45
CA LYS A 746 3.99 0.71 -68.02
C LYS A 746 3.01 1.00 -69.16
N SER A 747 3.40 0.76 -70.41
CA SER A 747 2.57 1.03 -71.58
C SER A 747 2.60 -0.12 -72.58
N GLY A 748 1.74 -0.06 -73.61
CA GLY A 748 1.76 -1.07 -74.64
C GLY A 748 0.70 -0.89 -75.72
N THR A 749 0.48 -1.95 -76.47
CA THR A 749 -0.61 -2.04 -77.45
C THR A 749 -1.46 -3.26 -77.18
N VAL A 750 -2.75 -3.14 -77.50
CA VAL A 750 -3.72 -4.23 -77.44
C VAL A 750 -4.49 -4.34 -78.75
N THR A 751 -4.94 -5.56 -79.05
CA THR A 751 -6.00 -5.83 -80.02
C THR A 751 -7.29 -6.06 -79.26
N MET A 752 -8.37 -5.38 -79.65
CA MET A 752 -9.71 -5.72 -79.16
C MET A 752 -10.19 -6.96 -79.90
N THR A 753 -10.27 -8.09 -79.22
CA THR A 753 -10.58 -9.40 -79.82
C THR A 753 -12.06 -9.73 -79.79
N GLY A 754 -12.86 -9.06 -78.96
CA GLY A 754 -14.29 -9.31 -78.89
C GLY A 754 -15.04 -8.33 -78.00
N ILE A 755 -16.35 -8.55 -77.91
CA ILE A 755 -17.27 -7.88 -76.98
C ILE A 755 -17.89 -8.93 -76.05
N THR A 756 -18.23 -8.57 -74.82
CA THR A 756 -18.85 -9.49 -73.84
C THR A 756 -20.34 -9.72 -74.08
N THR A 757 -21.03 -8.82 -74.79
CA THR A 757 -22.46 -8.93 -75.10
C THR A 757 -22.75 -8.58 -76.56
N LYS A 758 -23.75 -9.22 -77.17
CA LYS A 758 -24.24 -8.89 -78.53
C LYS A 758 -25.43 -7.92 -78.51
N ASN A 759 -25.99 -7.63 -77.34
CA ASN A 759 -27.11 -6.71 -77.11
C ASN A 759 -26.64 -5.26 -76.88
N LEU A 760 -25.85 -4.71 -77.79
CA LEU A 760 -25.43 -3.29 -77.73
C LEU A 760 -26.11 -2.47 -78.82
N THR A 761 -26.57 -1.27 -78.49
CA THR A 761 -27.17 -0.32 -79.43
C THR A 761 -26.18 0.75 -79.91
N LYS A 762 -25.19 1.10 -79.08
CA LYS A 762 -24.07 2.00 -79.42
C LYS A 762 -22.78 1.49 -78.78
N TYR A 763 -21.63 1.69 -79.42
CA TYR A 763 -20.33 1.39 -78.80
C TYR A 763 -19.21 2.30 -79.30
N THR A 764 -18.32 2.67 -78.39
CA THR A 764 -17.11 3.43 -78.69
C THR A 764 -15.91 2.57 -78.35
N ILE A 765 -15.10 2.29 -79.36
CA ILE A 765 -13.81 1.65 -79.21
C ILE A 765 -12.83 2.75 -78.80
N PRO A 766 -12.31 2.73 -77.57
CA PRO A 766 -11.46 3.80 -77.09
C PRO A 766 -10.12 3.79 -77.83
N ALA A 767 -9.46 4.94 -77.90
CA ALA A 767 -8.11 5.03 -78.46
C ALA A 767 -7.06 4.35 -77.55
N THR A 768 -7.29 4.43 -76.25
CA THR A 768 -6.43 3.88 -75.19
C THR A 768 -7.30 3.26 -74.10
N ILE A 769 -6.80 2.23 -73.44
CA ILE A 769 -7.38 1.63 -72.25
C ILE A 769 -6.35 1.54 -71.13
N THR A 770 -6.81 1.56 -69.89
CA THR A 770 -5.98 1.34 -68.71
C THR A 770 -6.38 0.03 -68.06
N TYR A 771 -5.41 -0.86 -67.81
CA TYR A 771 -5.63 -2.13 -67.11
C TYR A 771 -4.52 -2.35 -66.09
N LYS A 772 -4.89 -2.48 -64.81
CA LYS A 772 -3.97 -2.28 -63.68
C LYS A 772 -3.25 -0.93 -63.82
N LYS A 773 -1.93 -0.89 -63.62
CA LYS A 773 -1.07 0.29 -63.75
C LYS A 773 -0.53 0.50 -65.18
N TYR A 774 -1.08 -0.19 -66.19
CA TYR A 774 -0.59 -0.15 -67.57
C TYR A 774 -1.58 0.54 -68.51
N THR A 775 -1.05 1.39 -69.40
CA THR A 775 -1.83 2.09 -70.44
C THR A 775 -1.58 1.48 -71.82
N PHE A 776 -2.62 0.93 -72.45
CA PHE A 776 -2.53 0.30 -73.76
C PHE A 776 -3.23 1.10 -74.84
N LYS A 777 -2.57 1.33 -75.98
CA LYS A 777 -3.22 1.83 -77.20
C LYS A 777 -4.00 0.69 -77.86
N VAL A 778 -5.27 0.92 -78.19
CA VAL A 778 -6.07 -0.05 -78.98
C VAL A 778 -5.71 0.14 -80.44
N THR A 779 -4.84 -0.73 -80.96
CA THR A 779 -4.27 -0.58 -82.31
C THR A 779 -4.96 -1.41 -83.36
N ALA A 780 -5.74 -2.42 -82.96
CA ALA A 780 -6.40 -3.30 -83.90
C ALA A 780 -7.74 -3.79 -83.36
N LEU A 781 -8.66 -4.08 -84.29
CA LEU A 781 -9.85 -4.87 -84.03
C LEU A 781 -9.65 -6.26 -84.62
N GLY A 782 -9.79 -7.28 -83.78
CA GLY A 782 -9.66 -8.68 -84.19
C GLY A 782 -10.78 -9.12 -85.13
N ASP A 783 -10.61 -10.32 -85.68
CA ASP A 783 -11.60 -10.93 -86.55
C ASP A 783 -12.92 -11.17 -85.78
N LYS A 784 -14.05 -10.96 -86.47
CA LYS A 784 -15.41 -11.16 -85.92
C LYS A 784 -15.72 -10.36 -84.63
N VAL A 785 -14.94 -9.34 -84.27
CA VAL A 785 -15.02 -8.61 -82.99
C VAL A 785 -16.44 -8.17 -82.60
N PHE A 786 -17.24 -7.68 -83.56
CA PHE A 786 -18.65 -7.28 -83.40
C PHE A 786 -19.60 -8.12 -84.26
N SER A 787 -19.16 -9.28 -84.77
CA SER A 787 -20.01 -10.14 -85.61
C SER A 787 -21.36 -10.43 -84.93
N SER A 788 -22.45 -10.31 -85.67
CA SER A 788 -23.84 -10.51 -85.25
C SER A 788 -24.33 -9.58 -84.14
N CYS A 789 -23.74 -8.40 -83.96
CA CYS A 789 -24.32 -7.36 -83.08
C CYS A 789 -25.53 -6.69 -83.77
N LYS A 790 -26.61 -7.46 -83.93
CA LYS A 790 -27.81 -7.08 -84.72
C LYS A 790 -28.53 -5.83 -84.19
N LYS A 791 -28.34 -5.48 -82.90
CA LYS A 791 -28.93 -4.28 -82.28
C LYS A 791 -28.05 -3.03 -82.42
N LEU A 792 -26.80 -3.17 -82.85
CA LEU A 792 -25.84 -2.06 -82.87
C LEU A 792 -26.19 -1.07 -83.97
N THR A 793 -26.49 0.16 -83.58
CA THR A 793 -26.90 1.25 -84.49
C THR A 793 -25.79 2.23 -84.80
N THR A 794 -24.91 2.49 -83.83
CA THR A 794 -23.81 3.45 -83.93
C THR A 794 -22.53 2.87 -83.37
N LEU A 795 -21.44 2.99 -84.12
CA LEU A 795 -20.11 2.59 -83.66
C LEU A 795 -19.10 3.71 -83.89
N THR A 796 -18.25 3.97 -82.90
CA THR A 796 -17.11 4.88 -83.02
C THR A 796 -15.80 4.10 -82.86
N VAL A 797 -14.87 4.23 -83.80
CA VAL A 797 -13.54 3.59 -83.78
C VAL A 797 -12.49 4.62 -83.37
N GLY A 798 -11.76 4.35 -82.28
CA GLY A 798 -10.75 5.24 -81.73
C GLY A 798 -9.57 5.53 -82.66
N LYS A 799 -8.88 6.65 -82.42
CA LYS A 799 -7.87 7.21 -83.33
C LYS A 799 -6.62 6.35 -83.57
N ASN A 800 -6.31 5.42 -82.66
CA ASN A 800 -5.09 4.60 -82.70
C ASN A 800 -5.25 3.30 -83.51
N VAL A 801 -6.46 2.97 -83.97
CA VAL A 801 -6.72 1.72 -84.69
C VAL A 801 -6.11 1.78 -86.10
N THR A 802 -5.20 0.86 -86.39
CA THR A 802 -4.51 0.73 -87.69
C THR A 802 -5.05 -0.43 -88.52
N SER A 803 -5.78 -1.37 -87.92
CA SER A 803 -6.39 -2.49 -88.63
C SER A 803 -7.76 -2.90 -88.09
N ILE A 804 -8.64 -3.30 -89.01
CA ILE A 804 -9.96 -3.88 -88.73
C ILE A 804 -9.99 -5.29 -89.32
N GLY A 805 -10.25 -6.28 -88.49
CA GLY A 805 -10.23 -7.71 -88.83
C GLY A 805 -11.28 -8.16 -89.85
N LYS A 806 -11.13 -9.39 -90.33
CA LYS A 806 -12.08 -10.08 -91.20
C LYS A 806 -13.42 -10.21 -90.48
N MET A 807 -14.52 -9.92 -91.19
CA MET A 807 -15.88 -10.02 -90.64
C MET A 807 -16.12 -9.20 -89.35
N ALA A 808 -15.33 -8.15 -89.09
CA ALA A 808 -15.39 -7.39 -87.83
C ALA A 808 -16.80 -6.90 -87.47
N PHE A 809 -17.59 -6.43 -88.45
CA PHE A 809 -18.98 -5.98 -88.29
C PHE A 809 -19.97 -6.84 -89.08
N TYR A 810 -19.64 -8.11 -89.27
CA TYR A 810 -20.46 -9.02 -90.04
C TYR A 810 -21.86 -9.16 -89.45
N ASN A 811 -22.91 -9.02 -90.27
CA ASN A 811 -24.31 -9.16 -89.87
C ASN A 811 -24.77 -8.20 -88.75
N CYS A 812 -24.17 -7.01 -88.67
CA CYS A 812 -24.65 -5.92 -87.83
C CYS A 812 -25.78 -5.15 -88.54
N SER A 813 -26.93 -5.80 -88.77
CA SER A 813 -27.98 -5.34 -89.68
C SER A 813 -28.56 -3.96 -89.36
N LYS A 814 -28.56 -3.54 -88.08
CA LYS A 814 -29.02 -2.21 -87.65
C LYS A 814 -27.92 -1.13 -87.62
N LEU A 815 -26.68 -1.43 -88.02
CA LEU A 815 -25.56 -0.49 -87.91
C LEU A 815 -25.65 0.59 -88.99
N LYS A 816 -26.25 1.73 -88.60
CA LYS A 816 -26.52 2.88 -89.48
C LYS A 816 -25.36 3.87 -89.54
N LYS A 817 -24.60 4.04 -88.46
CA LYS A 817 -23.55 5.06 -88.37
C LYS A 817 -22.24 4.46 -87.86
N ILE A 818 -21.18 4.60 -88.64
CA ILE A 818 -19.82 4.22 -88.21
C ILE A 818 -18.95 5.46 -88.29
N THR A 819 -18.40 5.91 -87.16
CA THR A 819 -17.43 7.00 -87.11
C THR A 819 -16.04 6.41 -86.94
N ILE A 820 -15.17 6.55 -87.92
CA ILE A 820 -13.77 6.10 -87.83
C ILE A 820 -12.91 7.32 -87.52
N ASN A 821 -12.44 7.45 -86.28
CA ASN A 821 -11.52 8.53 -85.88
C ASN A 821 -10.05 8.18 -86.17
N ALA A 822 -9.78 6.96 -86.66
CA ALA A 822 -8.44 6.53 -87.03
C ALA A 822 -7.88 7.41 -88.15
N THR A 823 -6.68 7.96 -87.94
CA THR A 823 -5.97 8.75 -88.94
C THR A 823 -4.97 7.90 -89.75
N ASN A 824 -4.65 6.69 -89.27
CA ASN A 824 -3.70 5.77 -89.89
C ASN A 824 -4.25 4.34 -90.02
N LEU A 825 -5.53 4.19 -90.40
CA LEU A 825 -6.11 2.89 -90.76
C LEU A 825 -5.46 2.36 -92.05
N LYS A 826 -4.73 1.26 -91.93
CA LYS A 826 -3.95 0.63 -93.03
C LYS A 826 -4.67 -0.56 -93.66
N LYS A 827 -5.39 -1.35 -92.85
CA LYS A 827 -5.96 -2.62 -93.30
C LYS A 827 -7.41 -2.79 -92.84
N VAL A 828 -8.27 -3.20 -93.78
CA VAL A 828 -9.64 -3.64 -93.49
C VAL A 828 -9.85 -5.03 -94.09
N GLY A 829 -10.19 -5.98 -93.24
CA GLY A 829 -10.36 -7.39 -93.58
C GLY A 829 -11.51 -7.66 -94.52
N ALA A 830 -11.47 -8.80 -95.21
CA ALA A 830 -12.53 -9.22 -96.11
C ALA A 830 -13.88 -9.32 -95.37
N LYS A 831 -14.96 -8.92 -96.04
CA LYS A 831 -16.34 -8.97 -95.51
C LYS A 831 -16.54 -8.21 -94.18
N ALA A 832 -15.63 -7.31 -93.80
CA ALA A 832 -15.72 -6.58 -92.52
C ALA A 832 -17.02 -5.79 -92.35
N LEU A 833 -17.61 -5.31 -93.45
CA LEU A 833 -18.84 -4.53 -93.47
C LEU A 833 -20.04 -5.31 -94.07
N LYS A 834 -19.92 -6.63 -94.27
CA LYS A 834 -20.99 -7.43 -94.86
C LYS A 834 -22.19 -7.52 -93.92
N GLY A 835 -23.37 -7.12 -94.40
CA GLY A 835 -24.61 -7.18 -93.64
C GLY A 835 -24.85 -6.02 -92.67
N ILE A 836 -24.16 -4.88 -92.85
CA ILE A 836 -24.54 -3.61 -92.20
C ILE A 836 -25.77 -2.98 -92.87
N TYR A 837 -26.35 -1.93 -92.27
CA TYR A 837 -27.52 -1.26 -92.82
C TYR A 837 -27.27 -0.74 -94.25
N LYS A 838 -28.22 -0.99 -95.17
CA LYS A 838 -28.06 -0.72 -96.62
C LYS A 838 -27.76 0.73 -96.99
N LYS A 839 -28.19 1.70 -96.16
CA LYS A 839 -27.93 3.16 -96.30
C LYS A 839 -27.01 3.68 -95.18
N ALA A 840 -26.11 2.85 -94.65
CA ALA A 840 -25.22 3.25 -93.56
C ALA A 840 -24.31 4.42 -93.99
N VAL A 841 -23.99 5.28 -93.02
CA VAL A 841 -23.05 6.40 -93.18
C VAL A 841 -21.78 6.09 -92.41
N ILE A 842 -20.65 6.01 -93.13
CA ILE A 842 -19.33 5.87 -92.55
C ILE A 842 -18.65 7.24 -92.58
N LYS A 843 -18.56 7.88 -91.41
CA LYS A 843 -17.83 9.14 -91.23
C LYS A 843 -16.36 8.87 -91.01
N VAL A 844 -15.50 9.50 -91.80
CA VAL A 844 -14.04 9.37 -91.69
C VAL A 844 -13.38 10.75 -91.58
N PRO A 845 -12.10 10.87 -91.17
CA PRO A 845 -11.47 12.19 -91.07
C PRO A 845 -11.42 12.86 -92.45
N LYS A 846 -11.72 14.16 -92.51
CA LYS A 846 -11.84 14.93 -93.78
C LYS A 846 -10.66 14.70 -94.73
N LYS A 847 -9.43 14.70 -94.20
CA LYS A 847 -8.18 14.46 -94.96
C LYS A 847 -8.01 13.01 -95.48
N LYS A 848 -8.83 12.05 -95.04
CA LYS A 848 -8.72 10.62 -95.36
C LYS A 848 -9.89 10.07 -96.17
N VAL A 849 -10.88 10.88 -96.53
CA VAL A 849 -12.09 10.44 -97.26
C VAL A 849 -11.74 9.67 -98.54
N ARG A 850 -10.88 10.22 -99.40
CA ARG A 850 -10.47 9.56 -100.66
C ARG A 850 -9.78 8.21 -100.41
N ALA A 851 -8.82 8.18 -99.48
CA ALA A 851 -8.08 6.98 -99.14
C ALA A 851 -8.98 5.89 -98.52
N TYR A 852 -9.88 6.26 -97.61
CA TYR A 852 -10.74 5.30 -96.92
C TYR A 852 -11.92 4.84 -97.76
N LYS A 853 -12.40 5.65 -98.72
CA LYS A 853 -13.28 5.18 -99.79
C LYS A 853 -12.65 4.01 -100.54
N LYS A 854 -11.37 4.12 -100.93
CA LYS A 854 -10.62 3.03 -101.59
C LYS A 854 -10.44 1.83 -100.66
N LEU A 855 -10.01 2.06 -99.41
CA LEU A 855 -9.72 1.01 -98.44
C LEU A 855 -10.97 0.20 -98.03
N LEU A 856 -12.12 0.85 -97.96
CA LEU A 856 -13.40 0.23 -97.61
C LEU A 856 -14.11 -0.36 -98.83
N LYS A 857 -13.75 0.00 -100.07
CA LYS A 857 -14.35 -0.59 -101.29
C LYS A 857 -14.19 -2.11 -101.30
N GLY A 858 -15.27 -2.84 -101.63
CA GLY A 858 -15.26 -4.30 -101.71
C GLY A 858 -15.17 -5.03 -100.36
N LYS A 859 -15.42 -4.37 -99.23
CA LYS A 859 -15.39 -4.98 -97.89
C LYS A 859 -16.75 -5.51 -97.42
N GLY A 860 -17.71 -5.63 -98.33
CA GLY A 860 -19.04 -6.23 -98.11
C GLY A 860 -20.18 -5.23 -97.87
N GLN A 861 -19.88 -3.93 -97.86
CA GLN A 861 -20.89 -2.87 -97.75
C GLN A 861 -21.82 -2.82 -98.99
N GLY A 862 -23.08 -2.42 -98.80
CA GLY A 862 -24.04 -2.27 -99.89
C GLY A 862 -23.79 -1.04 -100.78
N LYS A 863 -24.35 -1.04 -102.00
CA LYS A 863 -24.16 0.02 -103.00
C LYS A 863 -24.55 1.44 -102.53
N ASN A 864 -25.47 1.54 -101.57
CA ASN A 864 -25.98 2.81 -101.04
C ASN A 864 -25.28 3.26 -99.73
N VAL A 865 -24.19 2.60 -99.32
CA VAL A 865 -23.42 3.01 -98.14
C VAL A 865 -22.52 4.20 -98.51
N THR A 866 -22.69 5.32 -97.80
CA THR A 866 -21.93 6.54 -98.05
C THR A 866 -20.72 6.63 -97.13
N VAL A 867 -19.53 6.83 -97.69
CA VAL A 867 -18.33 7.20 -96.95
C VAL A 867 -18.11 8.71 -97.15
N LYS A 868 -18.15 9.49 -96.06
CA LYS A 868 -17.99 10.94 -96.13
C LYS A 868 -17.13 11.51 -95.01
#